data_AF-A0A139CPT9-F1
#
_entry.id   AF-A0A139CPT9-F1
#
_cell.length_a   1.000
_cell.length_b   1.000
_cell.length_c   1.000
_cell.angle_alpha   90.00
_cell.angle_beta   90.00
_cell.angle_gamma   90.00
#
_symmetry.space_group_name_H-M   'P 1'
#
loop_
_entity.id
_entity.type
_entity.pdbx_description
1 polymer ?
#
loop_
_entity_poly.entity_id
_entity_poly.type
_entity_poly.pdbx_seq_one_letter_code
_entity_poly.pdbx_strand_id
1 'polypeptide(L)'
;MTEKNDSSEIETPEMEETGTQEPELNFENAEASELPADKVTKKKKKPKIDLDPYVKKATLYFNILKRIPFVLLGTQIKAKKQNYVNLQKQLNQARIPISHEMYISNAVFYSVLAGVLGAVLGLVITYFIIAIIGLPENLTKLTFSPGMAFLLDYKEIFVAFFITIVFIVGLGGLVYTIFMLYPGFQAGERKTKIDMQLPYAVTFMYALSKGGMNIIDVFKALARSEDTYGEVSKEIDSIVRDMEYFGHDLRTALTNASEITPSERFQDLIYNLLTVIDSGGNIPNYFRDKSEQYLVKAEVDQKGFLETLALLAESYVTAFVAGPLFIIIMGVMMAVMGSGSATMVYAIIYAVLPVGSLMFVVMISIITPTEMGEPKILSTNTVLDHGIPDMPAHLKPVYDEHGEPVDESEEKVRERTNFELFEKSKKSLSMKQIMKNPLTPMFRNPLFTLAITIPLALLIIMGSLFLNANRVGNLAMMVEFIDDKIVFAILLVIIPLSAFYEIKQRRKKKLESSFPDFLKKLASTNETGMTLRDSIRLMSRSDTDSLSSEIRKIWHDVFWGLEINDALIRFANRLRTQVVTRSLSLITKANESSGDIGEVLMVAARDAASEQGMKRERTMSMMIYIVIIYISFLVFVGVIYVISTTFLSEMAEAGKQMADSGSSAGGFLGSFDLDAYTQLFKHAAIIQGLSSGLMAGAMGEGSVMAGLKHSTIMIIIGYSIFTLFI
;
A
#
# COMPACT_ATOMS: atom_id res chain seq x y z
N MET A 1 -52.54 54.97 -5.09
CA MET A 1 -52.29 56.01 -6.11
C MET A 1 -51.30 55.42 -7.09
N THR A 2 -51.81 54.79 -8.18
CA THR A 2 -51.70 55.24 -9.60
C THR A 2 -50.26 55.18 -10.10
N GLU A 3 -49.84 54.59 -11.21
CA GLU A 3 -50.35 53.95 -12.45
C GLU A 3 -49.03 53.34 -13.05
N LYS A 4 -48.95 52.36 -13.98
CA LYS A 4 -49.52 52.32 -15.32
C LYS A 4 -49.12 50.99 -15.98
N ASN A 5 -50.05 50.42 -16.74
CA ASN A 5 -49.91 49.30 -17.69
C ASN A 5 -48.96 49.65 -18.85
N ASP A 6 -48.34 48.62 -19.46
CA ASP A 6 -48.52 48.40 -20.90
C ASP A 6 -48.21 46.95 -21.34
N SER A 7 -48.96 46.49 -22.34
CA SER A 7 -49.08 45.12 -22.86
C SER A 7 -49.21 45.18 -24.39
N SER A 8 -48.58 44.26 -25.12
CA SER A 8 -48.92 43.85 -26.52
C SER A 8 -48.08 42.60 -26.86
N GLU A 9 -48.65 41.39 -27.04
CA GLU A 9 -49.35 40.80 -28.23
C GLU A 9 -48.48 40.77 -29.51
N ILE A 10 -47.89 39.61 -29.85
CA ILE A 10 -48.34 38.57 -30.83
C ILE A 10 -48.36 39.05 -32.28
N GLU A 11 -47.52 38.45 -33.14
CA GLU A 11 -47.88 38.01 -34.50
C GLU A 11 -46.78 37.13 -35.15
N THR A 12 -47.21 35.97 -35.66
CA THR A 12 -46.51 35.10 -36.63
C THR A 12 -46.73 35.59 -38.06
N PRO A 13 -45.89 35.18 -39.04
CA PRO A 13 -46.48 34.35 -40.11
C PRO A 13 -45.58 33.22 -40.68
N GLU A 14 -46.30 32.18 -41.14
CA GLU A 14 -46.02 31.16 -42.17
C GLU A 14 -45.35 31.71 -43.46
N MET A 15 -44.79 30.98 -44.43
CA MET A 15 -44.54 29.57 -44.77
C MET A 15 -43.55 29.62 -45.97
N GLU A 16 -42.69 28.62 -46.18
CA GLU A 16 -42.31 28.20 -47.54
C GLU A 16 -41.76 26.76 -47.54
N GLU A 17 -42.48 25.89 -48.24
CA GLU A 17 -42.13 24.50 -48.54
C GLU A 17 -41.02 24.42 -49.60
N THR A 18 -40.14 23.41 -49.51
CA THR A 18 -39.70 22.66 -50.70
C THR A 18 -39.22 21.28 -50.28
N GLY A 19 -39.66 20.28 -51.04
CA GLY A 19 -39.55 18.86 -50.74
C GLY A 19 -38.25 18.18 -51.17
N THR A 20 -38.19 16.92 -50.74
CA THR A 20 -37.61 15.75 -51.41
C THR A 20 -36.09 15.68 -51.59
N GLN A 21 -35.42 14.82 -50.82
CA GLN A 21 -34.88 13.52 -51.28
C GLN A 21 -33.99 12.90 -50.19
N GLU A 22 -34.36 11.69 -49.76
CA GLU A 22 -33.51 10.77 -48.99
C GLU A 22 -32.29 10.34 -49.82
N PRO A 23 -31.09 10.18 -49.23
CA PRO A 23 -30.08 9.30 -49.79
C PRO A 23 -30.14 7.94 -49.07
N GLU A 24 -30.54 6.94 -49.85
CA GLU A 24 -30.49 5.53 -49.53
C GLU A 24 -29.09 5.09 -49.04
N LEU A 25 -29.10 4.18 -48.07
CA LEU A 25 -27.96 3.39 -47.68
C LEU A 25 -27.43 2.59 -48.88
N ASN A 26 -26.13 2.68 -49.13
CA ASN A 26 -25.44 1.70 -49.95
C ASN A 26 -24.42 0.95 -49.08
N PHE A 27 -24.81 -0.26 -48.67
CA PHE A 27 -23.91 -1.27 -48.15
C PHE A 27 -23.35 -2.04 -49.34
N GLU A 28 -22.04 -1.95 -49.60
CA GLU A 28 -21.33 -3.07 -50.22
C GLU A 28 -19.81 -3.00 -49.93
N ASN A 29 -19.34 -4.09 -49.32
CA ASN A 29 -18.01 -4.70 -49.43
C ASN A 29 -16.77 -3.95 -48.92
N ALA A 30 -16.28 -4.37 -47.75
CA ALA A 30 -14.85 -4.62 -47.53
C ALA A 30 -14.62 -5.54 -46.30
N GLU A 31 -14.36 -6.80 -46.64
CA GLU A 31 -13.57 -7.86 -46.00
C GLU A 31 -12.97 -7.69 -44.60
N ALA A 32 -12.98 -8.84 -43.91
CA ALA A 32 -12.36 -9.15 -42.65
C ALA A 32 -10.85 -8.83 -42.60
N SER A 33 -10.41 -8.28 -41.47
CA SER A 33 -9.07 -8.53 -40.95
C SER A 33 -9.11 -8.57 -39.44
N GLU A 34 -8.82 -9.76 -38.91
CA GLU A 34 -8.65 -10.08 -37.50
C GLU A 34 -7.63 -9.15 -36.82
N LEU A 35 -7.95 -8.67 -35.62
CA LEU A 35 -6.98 -8.12 -34.67
C LEU A 35 -7.24 -8.71 -33.27
N PRO A 36 -6.17 -9.08 -32.54
CA PRO A 36 -6.27 -10.01 -31.43
C PRO A 36 -6.74 -9.34 -30.14
N ALA A 37 -7.28 -10.20 -29.28
CA ALA A 37 -7.67 -9.94 -27.92
C ALA A 37 -6.58 -9.23 -27.11
N ASP A 38 -6.96 -8.19 -26.34
CA ASP A 38 -6.24 -7.92 -25.11
C ASP A 38 -7.13 -7.44 -23.96
N LYS A 39 -6.88 -8.07 -22.81
CA LYS A 39 -7.69 -8.07 -21.61
C LYS A 39 -7.47 -6.78 -20.82
N VAL A 40 -8.50 -5.93 -20.70
CA VAL A 40 -8.51 -4.86 -19.70
C VAL A 40 -9.37 -5.25 -18.51
N THR A 41 -8.68 -5.72 -17.47
CA THR A 41 -9.21 -5.99 -16.13
C THR A 41 -9.76 -4.71 -15.48
N LYS A 42 -11.05 -4.70 -15.11
CA LYS A 42 -11.60 -3.79 -14.10
C LYS A 42 -12.12 -4.59 -12.89
N LYS A 43 -11.53 -4.30 -11.73
CA LYS A 43 -11.98 -4.77 -10.41
C LYS A 43 -13.32 -4.12 -10.06
N LYS A 44 -14.32 -4.98 -9.84
CA LYS A 44 -15.70 -4.69 -9.42
C LYS A 44 -15.78 -4.35 -7.92
N LYS A 45 -16.69 -3.45 -7.52
CA LYS A 45 -17.45 -3.62 -6.26
C LYS A 45 -18.25 -4.90 -6.44
N LYS A 46 -18.02 -5.91 -5.60
CA LYS A 46 -18.66 -7.24 -5.71
C LYS A 46 -20.19 -7.08 -5.86
N PRO A 47 -20.78 -7.38 -7.03
CA PRO A 47 -22.14 -7.89 -7.03
C PRO A 47 -22.07 -9.22 -6.25
N LYS A 48 -23.16 -9.65 -5.60
CA LYS A 48 -23.30 -11.08 -5.30
C LYS A 48 -23.14 -11.80 -6.64
N ILE A 49 -21.97 -12.41 -6.83
CA ILE A 49 -21.66 -13.18 -8.02
C ILE A 49 -22.64 -14.35 -7.93
N ASP A 50 -23.59 -14.45 -8.85
CA ASP A 50 -24.18 -15.75 -9.12
C ASP A 50 -23.03 -16.60 -9.67
N LEU A 51 -22.40 -17.34 -8.75
CA LEU A 51 -21.31 -18.24 -9.06
C LEU A 51 -21.83 -19.24 -10.09
N ASP A 52 -21.08 -19.39 -11.18
CA ASP A 52 -21.20 -20.47 -12.15
C ASP A 52 -21.55 -21.79 -11.43
N PRO A 53 -22.44 -22.66 -11.95
CA PRO A 53 -22.85 -23.90 -11.29
C PRO A 53 -21.65 -24.76 -10.84
N TYR A 54 -20.55 -24.73 -11.61
CA TYR A 54 -19.29 -25.39 -11.29
C TYR A 54 -18.55 -24.76 -10.12
N VAL A 55 -18.51 -23.43 -10.01
CA VAL A 55 -17.87 -22.73 -8.89
C VAL A 55 -18.71 -22.87 -7.62
N LYS A 56 -20.05 -22.90 -7.72
CA LYS A 56 -20.97 -23.26 -6.61
C LYS A 56 -20.70 -24.67 -6.10
N LYS A 57 -20.55 -25.66 -6.99
CA LYS A 57 -20.16 -27.03 -6.61
C LYS A 57 -18.77 -27.08 -5.99
N ALA A 58 -17.77 -26.43 -6.59
CA ALA A 58 -16.40 -26.39 -6.05
C ALA A 58 -16.33 -25.74 -4.66
N THR A 59 -17.05 -24.63 -4.44
CA THR A 59 -17.15 -23.99 -3.11
C THR A 59 -17.91 -24.84 -2.11
N LEU A 60 -18.92 -25.60 -2.54
CA LEU A 60 -19.60 -26.59 -1.70
C LEU A 60 -18.63 -27.69 -1.26
N TYR A 61 -17.88 -28.31 -2.19
CA TYR A 61 -16.86 -29.31 -1.87
C TYR A 61 -15.76 -28.76 -0.98
N PHE A 62 -15.32 -27.53 -1.21
CA PHE A 62 -14.31 -26.86 -0.36
C PHE A 62 -14.83 -26.62 1.07
N ASN A 63 -16.10 -26.26 1.22
CA ASN A 63 -16.74 -26.09 2.53
C ASN A 63 -16.99 -27.42 3.24
N ILE A 64 -17.30 -28.49 2.49
CA ILE A 64 -17.39 -29.86 3.02
C ILE A 64 -16.00 -30.31 3.50
N LEU A 65 -14.96 -30.09 2.69
CA LEU A 65 -13.58 -30.43 3.01
C LEU A 65 -13.08 -29.72 4.29
N LYS A 66 -13.48 -28.46 4.52
CA LYS A 66 -13.20 -27.73 5.77
C LYS A 66 -13.89 -28.29 7.01
N ARG A 67 -14.96 -29.09 6.85
CA ARG A 67 -15.69 -29.73 7.96
C ARG A 67 -15.15 -31.11 8.30
N ILE A 68 -14.45 -31.77 7.38
CA ILE A 68 -13.84 -33.10 7.60
C ILE A 68 -12.89 -33.10 8.80
N PRO A 69 -11.97 -32.13 8.97
CA PRO A 69 -11.11 -32.06 10.15
C PRO A 69 -11.89 -31.95 11.47
N PHE A 70 -13.00 -31.20 11.46
CA PHE A 70 -13.84 -31.00 12.64
C PHE A 70 -14.58 -32.28 13.04
N VAL A 71 -15.05 -33.07 12.08
CA VAL A 71 -15.69 -34.38 12.37
C VAL A 71 -14.67 -35.36 12.95
N LEU A 72 -13.42 -35.30 12.51
CA LEU A 72 -12.36 -36.24 12.88
C LEU A 72 -11.72 -35.91 14.24
N LEU A 73 -11.50 -34.62 14.55
CA LEU A 73 -10.75 -34.15 15.73
C LEU A 73 -11.56 -33.28 16.69
N GLY A 74 -12.74 -32.82 16.31
CA GLY A 74 -13.51 -31.82 17.08
C GLY A 74 -13.91 -32.29 18.47
N THR A 75 -14.23 -33.58 18.65
CA THR A 75 -14.62 -34.16 19.95
C THR A 75 -13.45 -34.17 20.94
N GLN A 76 -12.23 -34.44 20.49
CA GLN A 76 -11.03 -34.44 21.32
C GLN A 76 -10.58 -33.02 21.70
N ILE A 77 -10.74 -32.06 20.78
CA ILE A 77 -10.38 -30.66 21.00
C ILE A 77 -11.38 -30.00 21.97
N LYS A 78 -12.68 -30.33 21.86
CA LYS A 78 -13.73 -29.86 22.76
C LYS A 78 -13.50 -30.26 24.22
N ALA A 79 -12.89 -31.42 24.46
CA ALA A 79 -12.52 -31.88 25.79
C ALA A 79 -11.42 -31.02 26.46
N LYS A 80 -10.65 -30.23 25.68
CA LYS A 80 -9.56 -29.36 26.16
C LYS A 80 -9.91 -27.86 26.16
N LYS A 81 -11.20 -27.51 26.21
CA LYS A 81 -11.71 -26.13 26.11
C LYS A 81 -10.98 -25.11 27.00
N GLN A 82 -10.59 -25.50 28.22
CA GLN A 82 -9.91 -24.60 29.18
C GLN A 82 -8.54 -24.10 28.67
N ASN A 83 -7.84 -24.88 27.83
CA ASN A 83 -6.52 -24.49 27.31
C ASN A 83 -6.60 -23.44 26.20
N TYR A 84 -7.79 -23.20 25.63
CA TYR A 84 -7.98 -22.36 24.44
C TYR A 84 -8.85 -21.13 24.68
N VAL A 85 -9.05 -20.72 25.94
CA VAL A 85 -9.84 -19.51 26.27
C VAL A 85 -9.23 -18.25 25.64
N ASN A 86 -7.90 -18.11 25.68
CA ASN A 86 -7.21 -16.99 25.04
C ASN A 86 -7.38 -16.98 23.52
N LEU A 87 -7.32 -18.15 22.88
CA LEU A 87 -7.56 -18.27 21.44
C LEU A 87 -9.01 -17.91 21.08
N GLN A 88 -9.98 -18.33 21.90
CA GLN A 88 -11.38 -17.95 21.70
C GLN A 88 -11.56 -16.43 21.82
N LYS A 89 -10.93 -15.80 22.81
CA LYS A 89 -10.92 -14.33 22.94
C LYS A 89 -10.32 -13.67 21.71
N GLN A 90 -9.18 -14.16 21.22
CA GLN A 90 -8.51 -13.64 20.01
C GLN A 90 -9.35 -13.83 18.75
N LEU A 91 -10.06 -14.96 18.60
CA LEU A 91 -10.95 -15.20 17.46
C LEU A 91 -12.13 -14.21 17.44
N ASN A 92 -12.74 -13.97 18.61
CA ASN A 92 -13.80 -12.98 18.76
C ASN A 92 -13.28 -11.56 18.47
N GLN A 93 -12.13 -11.20 19.05
CA GLN A 93 -11.43 -9.93 18.82
C GLN A 93 -11.01 -9.74 17.35
N ALA A 94 -10.68 -10.82 16.64
CA ALA A 94 -10.34 -10.79 15.22
C ALA A 94 -11.59 -10.82 14.30
N ARG A 95 -12.80 -10.96 14.86
CA ARG A 95 -14.08 -11.14 14.13
C ARG A 95 -14.05 -12.28 13.12
N ILE A 96 -13.36 -13.37 13.46
CA ILE A 96 -13.34 -14.55 12.60
C ILE A 96 -14.57 -15.41 12.96
N PRO A 97 -15.54 -15.60 12.04
CA PRO A 97 -16.82 -16.22 12.33
C PRO A 97 -16.72 -17.76 12.35
N ILE A 98 -15.77 -18.29 13.11
CA ILE A 98 -15.52 -19.73 13.27
C ILE A 98 -15.27 -20.07 14.73
N SER A 99 -15.81 -21.20 15.18
CA SER A 99 -15.57 -21.69 16.54
C SER A 99 -14.11 -22.07 16.74
N HIS A 100 -13.61 -21.91 17.97
CA HIS A 100 -12.25 -22.30 18.34
C HIS A 100 -11.96 -23.77 18.01
N GLU A 101 -12.95 -24.65 18.19
CA GLU A 101 -12.86 -26.09 17.88
C GLU A 101 -12.60 -26.33 16.39
N MET A 102 -13.33 -25.63 15.50
CA MET A 102 -13.16 -25.76 14.05
C MET A 102 -11.84 -25.15 13.57
N TYR A 103 -11.38 -24.09 14.24
CA TYR A 103 -10.10 -23.46 13.89
C TYR A 103 -8.91 -24.38 14.18
N ILE A 104 -8.83 -24.93 15.39
CA ILE A 104 -7.72 -25.81 15.80
C ILE A 104 -7.72 -27.10 14.98
N SER A 105 -8.90 -27.66 14.70
CA SER A 105 -9.03 -28.87 13.87
C SER A 105 -8.43 -28.65 12.47
N ASN A 106 -8.70 -27.49 11.87
CA ASN A 106 -8.11 -27.11 10.59
C ASN A 106 -6.60 -26.89 10.69
N ALA A 107 -6.13 -26.21 11.75
CA ALA A 107 -4.70 -25.96 11.95
C ALA A 107 -3.87 -27.26 12.04
N VAL A 108 -4.36 -28.25 12.79
CA VAL A 108 -3.73 -29.57 12.91
C VAL A 108 -3.79 -30.34 11.58
N PHE A 109 -4.92 -30.29 10.88
CA PHE A 109 -5.04 -30.99 9.60
C PHE A 109 -4.09 -30.43 8.53
N TYR A 110 -4.03 -29.10 8.40
CA TYR A 110 -3.13 -28.45 7.44
C TYR A 110 -1.66 -28.62 7.83
N SER A 111 -1.31 -28.68 9.12
CA SER A 111 0.07 -28.96 9.53
C SER A 111 0.52 -30.37 9.20
N VAL A 112 -0.36 -31.37 9.34
CA VAL A 112 -0.08 -32.75 8.93
C VAL A 112 0.10 -32.84 7.41
N LEU A 113 -0.80 -32.21 6.64
CA LEU A 113 -0.69 -32.17 5.18
C LEU A 113 0.60 -31.48 4.72
N ALA A 114 0.94 -30.37 5.37
CA ALA A 114 2.19 -29.64 5.15
C ALA A 114 3.42 -30.49 5.52
N GLY A 115 3.35 -31.28 6.59
CA GLY A 115 4.37 -32.25 6.94
C GLY A 115 4.58 -33.31 5.86
N VAL A 116 3.51 -33.84 5.27
CA VAL A 116 3.59 -34.79 4.15
C VAL A 116 4.25 -34.15 2.92
N LEU A 117 3.88 -32.91 2.58
CA LEU A 117 4.55 -32.15 1.50
C LEU A 117 6.02 -31.87 1.83
N GLY A 118 6.32 -31.56 3.09
CA GLY A 118 7.68 -31.41 3.60
C GLY A 118 8.49 -32.69 3.43
N ALA A 119 7.90 -33.86 3.65
CA ALA A 119 8.57 -35.15 3.40
C ALA A 119 8.98 -35.28 1.93
N VAL A 120 8.06 -34.98 1.00
CA VAL A 120 8.33 -35.07 -0.45
C VAL A 120 9.43 -34.09 -0.86
N LEU A 121 9.36 -32.84 -0.40
CA LEU A 121 10.39 -31.84 -0.67
C LEU A 121 11.74 -32.22 -0.07
N GLY A 122 11.75 -32.73 1.16
CA GLY A 122 12.93 -33.22 1.84
C GLY A 122 13.64 -34.32 1.05
N LEU A 123 12.88 -35.27 0.48
CA LEU A 123 13.42 -36.31 -0.39
C LEU A 123 14.00 -35.76 -1.70
N VAL A 124 13.32 -34.80 -2.35
CA VAL A 124 13.81 -34.17 -3.59
C VAL A 124 15.10 -33.37 -3.35
N ILE A 125 15.14 -32.59 -2.28
CA ILE A 125 16.31 -31.77 -1.91
C ILE A 125 17.48 -32.68 -1.55
N THR A 126 17.23 -33.73 -0.77
CA THR A 126 18.23 -34.75 -0.45
C THR A 126 18.82 -35.36 -1.71
N TYR A 127 17.97 -35.76 -2.67
CA TYR A 127 18.44 -36.31 -3.94
C TYR A 127 19.32 -35.31 -4.71
N PHE A 128 18.94 -34.03 -4.75
CA PHE A 128 19.71 -32.98 -5.43
C PHE A 128 21.07 -32.71 -4.75
N ILE A 129 21.10 -32.65 -3.42
CA ILE A 129 22.34 -32.43 -2.65
C ILE A 129 23.32 -33.59 -2.86
N ILE A 130 22.83 -34.83 -2.80
CA ILE A 130 23.67 -36.02 -2.98
C ILE A 130 24.16 -36.14 -4.43
N ALA A 131 23.30 -35.87 -5.43
CA ALA A 131 23.61 -36.08 -6.84
C ALA A 131 24.49 -34.98 -7.48
N ILE A 132 24.37 -33.72 -7.05
CA ILE A 132 25.00 -32.58 -7.74
C ILE A 132 26.13 -31.94 -6.93
N ILE A 133 25.94 -31.76 -5.62
CA ILE A 133 26.90 -31.03 -4.77
C ILE A 133 27.98 -31.96 -4.23
N GLY A 134 27.65 -33.25 -4.04
CA GLY A 134 28.49 -34.18 -3.29
C GLY A 134 28.54 -33.80 -1.79
N LEU A 135 28.53 -34.78 -0.89
CA LEU A 135 28.62 -34.49 0.54
C LEU A 135 29.96 -33.81 0.87
N PRO A 136 29.99 -32.64 1.54
CA PRO A 136 31.23 -31.96 1.88
C PRO A 136 32.19 -32.88 2.66
N GLU A 137 33.49 -32.83 2.34
CA GLU A 137 34.53 -33.67 2.99
C GLU A 137 34.59 -33.49 4.53
N ASN A 138 34.11 -32.36 5.03
CA ASN A 138 34.04 -32.03 6.46
C ASN A 138 32.82 -32.64 7.18
N LEU A 139 31.75 -33.00 6.46
CA LEU A 139 30.59 -33.74 6.98
C LEU A 139 30.79 -35.26 6.94
N THR A 140 31.76 -35.74 6.15
CA THR A 140 32.04 -37.16 5.89
C THR A 140 33.09 -37.78 6.83
N LYS A 141 33.76 -37.00 7.68
CA LYS A 141 34.69 -37.50 8.73
C LYS A 141 33.97 -37.86 10.05
N LEU A 142 32.88 -38.63 9.98
CA LEU A 142 32.31 -39.26 11.17
C LEU A 142 33.13 -40.53 11.49
N THR A 143 34.06 -40.45 12.45
CA THR A 143 34.85 -41.61 12.88
C THR A 143 34.07 -42.43 13.91
N PHE A 144 33.50 -43.57 13.48
CA PHE A 144 32.86 -44.52 14.40
C PHE A 144 33.87 -45.55 14.92
N SER A 145 33.65 -46.05 16.14
CA SER A 145 34.42 -47.17 16.74
C SER A 145 34.35 -48.43 15.86
N PRO A 146 35.37 -49.30 15.80
CA PRO A 146 35.44 -50.45 14.89
C PRO A 146 34.23 -51.40 14.90
N GLY A 147 33.49 -51.48 16.01
CA GLY A 147 32.26 -52.27 16.11
C GLY A 147 31.01 -51.65 15.46
N MET A 148 31.07 -50.37 15.09
CA MET A 148 29.97 -49.59 14.46
C MET A 148 30.28 -49.24 12.99
N ALA A 149 31.35 -49.79 12.41
CA ALA A 149 31.79 -49.49 11.04
C ALA A 149 30.73 -49.83 9.97
N PHE A 150 29.83 -50.78 10.25
CA PHE A 150 28.71 -51.13 9.38
C PHE A 150 27.71 -49.98 9.15
N LEU A 151 27.65 -48.96 10.03
CA LEU A 151 26.78 -47.80 9.83
C LEU A 151 27.28 -46.85 8.73
N LEU A 152 28.58 -46.90 8.37
CA LEU A 152 29.16 -46.04 7.34
C LEU A 152 28.59 -46.33 5.95
N ASP A 153 28.16 -47.57 5.70
CA ASP A 153 27.52 -47.97 4.43
C ASP A 153 26.11 -47.39 4.28
N TYR A 154 25.44 -47.05 5.38
CA TYR A 154 24.09 -46.47 5.40
C TYR A 154 24.10 -44.94 5.62
N LYS A 155 25.27 -44.28 5.53
CA LYS A 155 25.43 -42.85 5.83
C LYS A 155 24.52 -41.95 4.98
N GLU A 156 24.34 -42.27 3.71
CA GLU A 156 23.52 -41.47 2.79
C GLU A 156 22.04 -41.58 3.13
N ILE A 157 21.59 -42.79 3.49
CA ILE A 157 20.22 -43.05 3.95
C ILE A 157 19.96 -42.34 5.28
N PHE A 158 20.93 -42.32 6.18
CA PHE A 158 20.80 -41.64 7.47
C PHE A 158 20.70 -40.12 7.30
N VAL A 159 21.55 -39.52 6.45
CA VAL A 159 21.48 -38.07 6.13
C VAL A 159 20.17 -37.74 5.42
N ALA A 160 19.73 -38.57 4.48
CA ALA A 160 18.45 -38.44 3.79
C ALA A 160 17.25 -38.45 4.75
N PHE A 161 17.25 -39.41 5.68
CA PHE A 161 16.21 -39.54 6.69
C PHE A 161 16.18 -38.35 7.64
N PHE A 162 17.36 -37.88 8.07
CA PHE A 162 17.48 -36.70 8.93
C PHE A 162 16.95 -35.44 8.24
N ILE A 163 17.37 -35.16 7.01
CA ILE A 163 16.87 -34.02 6.22
C ILE A 163 15.34 -34.12 6.07
N THR A 164 14.83 -35.29 5.70
CA THR A 164 13.39 -35.50 5.51
C THR A 164 12.60 -35.24 6.80
N ILE A 165 13.06 -35.73 7.96
CA ILE A 165 12.43 -35.44 9.26
C ILE A 165 12.47 -33.94 9.56
N VAL A 166 13.60 -33.28 9.33
CA VAL A 166 13.73 -31.83 9.56
C VAL A 166 12.72 -31.06 8.70
N PHE A 167 12.51 -31.47 7.45
CA PHE A 167 11.49 -30.85 6.60
C PHE A 167 10.06 -31.17 7.03
N ILE A 168 9.76 -32.39 7.50
CA ILE A 168 8.43 -32.75 8.03
C ILE A 168 8.10 -31.90 9.26
N VAL A 169 8.99 -31.90 10.26
CA VAL A 169 8.80 -31.18 11.52
C VAL A 169 8.86 -29.68 11.29
N GLY A 170 9.79 -29.22 10.45
CA GLY A 170 9.97 -27.81 10.11
C GLY A 170 8.75 -27.24 9.40
N LEU A 171 8.33 -27.85 8.29
CA LEU A 171 7.22 -27.33 7.48
C LEU A 171 5.87 -27.53 8.20
N GLY A 172 5.64 -28.70 8.80
CA GLY A 172 4.43 -28.96 9.59
C GLY A 172 4.34 -28.06 10.83
N GLY A 173 5.42 -27.93 11.60
CA GLY A 173 5.49 -27.06 12.77
C GLY A 173 5.35 -25.58 12.42
N LEU A 174 5.95 -25.13 11.31
CA LEU A 174 5.82 -23.76 10.81
C LEU A 174 4.38 -23.44 10.44
N VAL A 175 3.69 -24.32 9.70
CA VAL A 175 2.28 -24.13 9.34
C VAL A 175 1.41 -24.06 10.59
N TYR A 176 1.56 -24.99 11.53
CA TYR A 176 0.82 -24.95 12.79
C TYR A 176 1.04 -23.64 13.57
N THR A 177 2.29 -23.19 13.63
CA THR A 177 2.67 -21.94 14.31
C THR A 177 2.04 -20.72 13.64
N ILE A 178 2.08 -20.64 12.31
CA ILE A 178 1.43 -19.57 11.55
C ILE A 178 -0.07 -19.54 11.83
N PHE A 179 -0.75 -20.70 11.80
CA PHE A 179 -2.17 -20.78 12.12
C PHE A 179 -2.46 -20.34 13.56
N MET A 180 -1.63 -20.70 14.54
CA MET A 180 -1.87 -20.29 15.93
C MET A 180 -1.61 -18.78 16.15
N LEU A 181 -0.66 -18.19 15.44
CA LEU A 181 -0.33 -16.77 15.54
C LEU A 181 -1.28 -15.87 14.74
N TYR A 182 -1.91 -16.40 13.69
CA TYR A 182 -2.73 -15.62 12.77
C TYR A 182 -3.89 -14.85 13.43
N PRO A 183 -4.72 -15.44 14.34
CA PRO A 183 -5.79 -14.71 15.01
C PRO A 183 -5.25 -13.59 15.90
N GLY A 184 -4.14 -13.83 16.59
CA GLY A 184 -3.46 -12.83 17.40
C GLY A 184 -2.93 -11.66 16.56
N PHE A 185 -2.33 -11.96 15.41
CA PHE A 185 -1.87 -10.94 14.45
C PHE A 185 -3.04 -10.11 13.92
N GLN A 186 -4.13 -10.75 13.50
CA GLN A 186 -5.31 -10.06 12.98
C GLN A 186 -6.01 -9.22 14.06
N ALA A 187 -6.15 -9.73 15.28
CA ALA A 187 -6.66 -8.97 16.41
C ALA A 187 -5.75 -7.77 16.74
N GLY A 188 -4.43 -7.95 16.67
CA GLY A 188 -3.44 -6.87 16.84
C GLY A 188 -3.55 -5.80 15.75
N GLU A 189 -3.68 -6.19 14.49
CA GLU A 189 -3.88 -5.26 13.37
C GLU A 189 -5.18 -4.44 13.56
N ARG A 190 -6.26 -5.09 14.02
CA ARG A 190 -7.51 -4.41 14.36
C ARG A 190 -7.34 -3.46 15.55
N LYS A 191 -6.65 -3.88 16.62
CA LYS A 191 -6.31 -3.03 17.78
C LYS A 191 -5.62 -1.75 17.31
N THR A 192 -4.58 -1.88 16.50
CA THR A 192 -3.84 -0.73 15.95
C THR A 192 -4.74 0.18 15.11
N LYS A 193 -5.56 -0.39 14.21
CA LYS A 193 -6.49 0.39 13.38
C LYS A 193 -7.53 1.15 14.22
N ILE A 194 -8.07 0.52 15.27
CA ILE A 194 -8.99 1.14 16.22
C ILE A 194 -8.29 2.28 16.95
N ASP A 195 -7.13 2.03 17.57
CA ASP A 195 -6.39 3.02 18.37
C ASP A 195 -5.96 4.23 17.54
N MET A 196 -5.61 4.05 16.26
CA MET A 196 -5.26 5.14 15.34
C MET A 196 -6.46 6.02 14.98
N GLN A 197 -7.65 5.43 14.83
CA GLN A 197 -8.86 6.15 14.41
C GLN A 197 -9.67 6.70 15.59
N LEU A 198 -9.46 6.15 16.78
CA LEU A 198 -10.23 6.47 17.99
C LEU A 198 -10.23 7.96 18.35
N PRO A 199 -9.10 8.70 18.35
CA PRO A 199 -9.12 10.13 18.69
C PRO A 199 -10.11 10.90 17.84
N TYR A 200 -10.08 10.64 16.53
CA TYR A 200 -10.90 11.30 15.51
C TYR A 200 -12.36 10.85 15.54
N ALA A 201 -12.62 9.58 15.82
CA ALA A 201 -13.97 9.07 16.00
C ALA A 201 -14.62 9.67 17.25
N VAL A 202 -13.87 9.85 18.34
CA VAL A 202 -14.35 10.55 19.54
C VAL A 202 -14.59 12.03 19.26
N THR A 203 -13.73 12.69 18.48
CA THR A 203 -13.98 14.06 18.01
C THR A 203 -15.27 14.16 17.19
N PHE A 204 -15.55 13.18 16.34
CA PHE A 204 -16.81 13.10 15.59
C PHE A 204 -18.03 12.94 16.52
N MET A 205 -17.95 12.03 17.50
CA MET A 205 -19.01 11.85 18.50
C MET A 205 -19.23 13.11 19.35
N TYR A 206 -18.14 13.77 19.77
CA TYR A 206 -18.19 15.04 20.47
C TYR A 206 -18.89 16.12 19.64
N ALA A 207 -18.47 16.29 18.39
CA ALA A 207 -19.02 17.32 17.51
C ALA A 207 -20.53 17.12 17.28
N LEU A 208 -20.96 15.90 16.95
CA LEU A 208 -22.38 15.61 16.73
C LEU A 208 -23.20 15.72 18.03
N SER A 209 -22.66 15.24 19.15
CA SER A 209 -23.34 15.31 20.45
C SER A 209 -23.48 16.76 20.94
N LYS A 210 -22.44 17.59 20.73
CA LYS A 210 -22.50 19.03 21.01
C LYS A 210 -23.46 19.76 20.07
N GLY A 211 -23.59 19.31 18.82
CA GLY A 211 -24.59 19.75 17.86
C GLY A 211 -26.04 19.33 18.18
N GLY A 212 -26.29 18.73 19.36
CA GLY A 212 -27.63 18.39 19.84
C GLY A 212 -28.10 16.98 19.48
N MET A 213 -27.27 16.16 18.82
CA MET A 213 -27.64 14.80 18.45
C MET A 213 -27.65 13.87 19.67
N ASN A 214 -28.67 13.00 19.76
CA ASN A 214 -28.75 11.96 20.78
C ASN A 214 -27.62 10.93 20.61
N ILE A 215 -27.09 10.37 21.72
CA ILE A 215 -26.03 9.35 21.72
C ILE A 215 -26.31 8.17 20.78
N ILE A 216 -27.56 7.70 20.70
CA ILE A 216 -27.93 6.58 19.84
C ILE A 216 -27.76 6.97 18.36
N ASP A 217 -28.19 8.18 17.98
CA ASP A 217 -28.05 8.69 16.62
C ASP A 217 -26.59 8.97 16.27
N VAL A 218 -25.81 9.44 17.25
CA VAL A 218 -24.35 9.60 17.13
C VAL A 218 -23.68 8.26 16.83
N PHE A 219 -24.06 7.18 17.54
CA PHE A 219 -23.55 5.84 17.24
C PHE A 219 -23.98 5.33 15.88
N LYS A 220 -25.25 5.54 15.48
CA LYS A 220 -25.72 5.19 14.12
C LYS A 220 -24.95 5.95 13.04
N ALA A 221 -24.69 7.23 13.26
CA ALA A 221 -23.91 8.07 12.36
C ALA A 221 -22.48 7.57 12.20
N LEU A 222 -21.81 7.22 13.30
CA LEU A 222 -20.45 6.69 13.28
C LEU A 222 -20.39 5.29 12.68
N ALA A 223 -21.38 4.42 12.98
CA ALA A 223 -21.51 3.08 12.40
C ALA A 223 -21.65 3.11 10.87
N ARG A 224 -22.44 4.05 10.32
CA ARG A 224 -22.61 4.22 8.87
C ARG A 224 -21.39 4.82 8.17
N SER A 225 -20.48 5.44 8.91
CA SER A 225 -19.29 6.12 8.37
C SER A 225 -18.07 5.20 8.26
N GLU A 226 -18.28 3.91 7.90
CA GLU A 226 -17.20 2.90 7.80
C GLU A 226 -16.10 3.30 6.81
N ASP A 227 -16.47 3.96 5.71
CA ASP A 227 -15.51 4.40 4.70
C ASP A 227 -14.49 5.42 5.24
N THR A 228 -14.86 6.12 6.32
CA THR A 228 -14.10 7.20 6.94
C THR A 228 -13.36 6.75 8.21
N TYR A 229 -14.05 6.08 9.14
CA TYR A 229 -13.53 5.68 10.46
C TYR A 229 -13.31 4.17 10.62
N GLY A 230 -13.35 3.41 9.53
CA GLY A 230 -12.79 2.06 9.42
C GLY A 230 -13.22 1.09 10.53
N GLU A 231 -12.25 0.58 11.28
CA GLU A 231 -12.50 -0.45 12.30
C GLU A 231 -13.23 0.10 13.53
N VAL A 232 -13.10 1.40 13.84
CA VAL A 232 -13.86 2.01 14.96
C VAL A 232 -15.34 2.06 14.62
N SER A 233 -15.69 2.45 13.39
CA SER A 233 -17.07 2.38 12.90
C SER A 233 -17.63 0.98 13.00
N LYS A 234 -16.84 -0.05 12.67
CA LYS A 234 -17.26 -1.45 12.79
C LYS A 234 -17.53 -1.87 14.23
N GLU A 235 -16.75 -1.39 15.20
CA GLU A 235 -17.02 -1.65 16.63
C GLU A 235 -18.30 -0.98 17.10
N ILE A 236 -18.51 0.28 16.73
CA ILE A 236 -19.74 1.01 17.04
C ILE A 236 -20.96 0.38 16.35
N ASP A 237 -20.79 -0.08 15.11
CA ASP A 237 -21.79 -0.83 14.36
C ASP A 237 -22.14 -2.17 15.04
N SER A 238 -21.23 -2.77 15.80
CA SER A 238 -21.59 -3.91 16.66
C SER A 238 -22.55 -3.50 17.77
N ILE A 239 -22.29 -2.37 18.43
CA ILE A 239 -23.17 -1.82 19.49
C ILE A 239 -24.55 -1.49 18.91
N VAL A 240 -24.59 -0.81 17.75
CA VAL A 240 -25.85 -0.47 17.08
C VAL A 240 -26.61 -1.73 16.66
N ARG A 241 -25.92 -2.77 16.16
CA ARG A 241 -26.57 -4.03 15.80
C ARG A 241 -27.15 -4.77 17.01
N ASP A 242 -26.43 -4.81 18.12
CA ASP A 242 -26.89 -5.41 19.38
C ASP A 242 -28.20 -4.75 19.83
N MET A 243 -28.32 -3.44 19.63
CA MET A 243 -29.54 -2.69 19.94
C MET A 243 -30.67 -2.92 18.93
N GLU A 244 -30.42 -2.72 17.62
CA GLU A 244 -31.47 -2.71 16.60
C GLU A 244 -31.95 -4.11 16.19
N TYR A 245 -31.05 -5.09 16.11
CA TYR A 245 -31.39 -6.44 15.62
C TYR A 245 -31.60 -7.45 16.76
N PHE A 246 -30.81 -7.35 17.83
CA PHE A 246 -30.89 -8.29 18.95
C PHE A 246 -31.77 -7.78 20.10
N GLY A 247 -32.20 -6.52 20.05
CA GLY A 247 -33.09 -5.92 21.05
C GLY A 247 -32.44 -5.71 22.42
N HIS A 248 -31.11 -5.69 22.50
CA HIS A 248 -30.39 -5.36 23.72
C HIS A 248 -30.55 -3.87 24.05
N ASP A 249 -30.64 -3.54 25.33
CA ASP A 249 -30.58 -2.14 25.78
C ASP A 249 -29.16 -1.57 25.60
N LEU A 250 -29.05 -0.24 25.56
CA LEU A 250 -27.78 0.46 25.37
C LEU A 250 -26.71 0.04 26.40
N ARG A 251 -27.09 -0.20 27.66
CA ARG A 251 -26.16 -0.58 28.73
C ARG A 251 -25.64 -1.99 28.55
N THR A 252 -26.49 -2.95 28.18
CA THR A 252 -26.05 -4.31 27.82
C THR A 252 -25.15 -4.32 26.59
N ALA A 253 -25.52 -3.56 25.56
CA ALA A 253 -24.72 -3.46 24.33
C ALA A 253 -23.33 -2.83 24.58
N LEU A 254 -23.25 -1.78 25.42
CA LEU A 254 -21.97 -1.18 25.81
C LEU A 254 -21.11 -2.13 26.64
N THR A 255 -21.70 -2.86 27.58
CA THR A 255 -21.00 -3.88 28.37
C THR A 255 -20.38 -4.94 27.46
N ASN A 256 -21.17 -5.52 26.54
CA ASN A 256 -20.69 -6.53 25.59
C ASN A 256 -19.55 -6.00 24.72
N ALA A 257 -19.67 -4.77 24.21
CA ALA A 257 -18.63 -4.16 23.39
C ALA A 257 -17.32 -3.93 24.17
N SER A 258 -17.42 -3.58 25.45
CA SER A 258 -16.24 -3.41 26.32
C SER A 258 -15.48 -4.70 26.59
N GLU A 259 -16.17 -5.86 26.62
CA GLU A 259 -15.53 -7.16 26.86
C GLU A 259 -14.90 -7.77 25.62
N ILE A 260 -15.46 -7.47 24.44
CA ILE A 260 -15.10 -8.10 23.16
C ILE A 260 -14.01 -7.32 22.41
N THR A 261 -13.92 -6.01 22.62
CA THR A 261 -12.98 -5.17 21.86
C THR A 261 -11.51 -5.58 22.08
N PRO A 262 -10.64 -5.51 21.05
CA PRO A 262 -9.20 -5.71 21.21
C PRO A 262 -8.46 -4.45 21.71
N SER A 263 -9.09 -3.28 21.63
CA SER A 263 -8.47 -2.00 22.03
C SER A 263 -8.80 -1.65 23.48
N GLU A 264 -7.76 -1.51 24.28
CA GLU A 264 -7.86 -1.04 25.67
C GLU A 264 -8.39 0.41 25.74
N ARG A 265 -8.03 1.26 24.77
CA ARG A 265 -8.51 2.66 24.72
C ARG A 265 -10.00 2.71 24.42
N PHE A 266 -10.47 1.91 23.46
CA PHE A 266 -11.90 1.80 23.16
C PHE A 266 -12.67 1.19 24.33
N GLN A 267 -12.10 0.17 24.99
CA GLN A 267 -12.67 -0.41 26.20
C GLN A 267 -12.86 0.64 27.30
N ASP A 268 -11.83 1.44 27.58
CA ASP A 268 -11.87 2.55 28.55
C ASP A 268 -12.91 3.61 28.17
N LEU A 269 -13.02 3.97 26.88
CA LEU A 269 -14.03 4.89 26.40
C LEU A 269 -15.45 4.38 26.67
N ILE A 270 -15.75 3.13 26.29
CA ILE A 270 -17.08 2.56 26.43
C ILE A 270 -17.45 2.32 27.90
N TYR A 271 -16.51 1.81 28.70
CA TYR A 271 -16.72 1.56 30.13
C TYR A 271 -16.99 2.85 30.92
N ASN A 272 -16.20 3.90 30.66
CA ASN A 272 -16.42 5.20 31.31
C ASN A 272 -17.68 5.89 30.78
N LEU A 273 -18.03 5.73 29.50
CA LEU A 273 -19.29 6.23 28.96
C LEU A 273 -20.49 5.58 29.66
N LEU A 274 -20.43 4.26 29.90
CA LEU A 274 -21.47 3.55 30.67
C LEU A 274 -21.65 4.17 32.07
N THR A 275 -20.54 4.50 32.74
CA THR A 275 -20.56 5.17 34.05
C THR A 275 -21.20 6.56 33.98
N VAL A 276 -20.92 7.33 32.92
CA VAL A 276 -21.54 8.65 32.69
C VAL A 276 -23.04 8.52 32.43
N ILE A 277 -23.46 7.49 31.67
CA ILE A 277 -24.87 7.22 31.40
C ILE A 277 -25.60 6.82 32.69
N ASP A 278 -25.02 5.90 33.49
CA ASP A 278 -25.61 5.42 34.74
C ASP A 278 -25.77 6.54 35.79
N SER A 279 -24.86 7.53 35.79
CA SER A 279 -24.91 8.69 36.69
C SER A 279 -25.73 9.86 36.15
N GLY A 280 -26.27 9.77 34.93
CA GLY A 280 -27.01 10.87 34.29
C GLY A 280 -26.13 12.09 33.94
N GLY A 281 -24.83 11.89 33.74
CA GLY A 281 -23.86 12.93 33.45
C GLY A 281 -23.95 13.52 32.03
N ASN A 282 -23.15 14.55 31.76
CA ASN A 282 -23.13 15.23 30.46
C ASN A 282 -22.21 14.49 29.45
N ILE A 283 -22.83 13.73 28.55
CA ILE A 283 -22.15 12.98 27.48
C ILE A 283 -21.30 13.89 26.55
N PRO A 284 -21.79 15.06 26.07
CA PRO A 284 -20.97 15.96 25.25
C PRO A 284 -19.65 16.36 25.92
N ASN A 285 -19.66 16.71 27.20
CA ASN A 285 -18.46 17.08 27.96
C ASN A 285 -17.52 15.89 28.11
N TYR A 286 -18.06 14.70 28.38
CA TYR A 286 -17.26 13.48 28.42
C TYR A 286 -16.51 13.22 27.10
N PHE A 287 -17.20 13.32 25.96
CA PHE A 287 -16.56 13.15 24.66
C PHE A 287 -15.57 14.27 24.33
N ARG A 288 -15.83 15.50 24.75
CA ARG A 288 -14.86 16.61 24.61
C ARG A 288 -13.55 16.26 25.31
N ASP A 289 -13.65 15.91 26.60
CA ASP A 289 -12.49 15.69 27.45
C ASP A 289 -11.70 14.46 26.97
N LYS A 290 -12.39 13.38 26.56
CA LYS A 290 -11.75 12.20 25.93
C LYS A 290 -11.18 12.50 24.55
N SER A 291 -11.82 13.35 23.75
CA SER A 291 -11.29 13.79 22.45
C SER A 291 -9.96 14.52 22.63
N GLU A 292 -9.89 15.48 23.56
CA GLU A 292 -8.66 16.22 23.84
C GLU A 292 -7.58 15.29 24.40
N GLN A 293 -7.94 14.41 25.34
CA GLN A 293 -7.01 13.42 25.90
C GLN A 293 -6.40 12.52 24.81
N TYR A 294 -7.23 11.99 23.89
CA TYR A 294 -6.77 11.10 22.84
C TYR A 294 -5.99 11.82 21.74
N LEU A 295 -6.33 13.07 21.41
CA LEU A 295 -5.53 13.88 20.46
C LEU A 295 -4.14 14.18 21.02
N VAL A 296 -4.04 14.59 22.28
CA VAL A 296 -2.74 14.80 22.95
C VAL A 296 -1.96 13.50 23.03
N LYS A 297 -2.62 12.38 23.35
CA LYS A 297 -1.97 11.08 23.38
C LYS A 297 -1.47 10.64 21.99
N ALA A 298 -2.23 10.92 20.93
CA ALA A 298 -1.82 10.65 19.56
C ALA A 298 -0.59 11.48 19.16
N GLU A 299 -0.51 12.76 19.57
CA GLU A 299 0.67 13.60 19.37
C GLU A 299 1.91 13.03 20.09
N VAL A 300 1.76 12.61 21.36
CA VAL A 300 2.85 11.99 22.13
C VAL A 300 3.29 10.65 21.53
N ASP A 301 2.34 9.79 21.14
CA ASP A 301 2.62 8.52 20.49
C ASP A 301 3.35 8.75 19.16
N GLN A 302 2.97 9.79 18.41
CA GLN A 302 3.64 10.17 17.18
C GLN A 302 5.07 10.65 17.46
N LYS A 303 5.31 11.47 18.48
CA LYS A 303 6.68 11.91 18.84
C LYS A 303 7.57 10.73 19.22
N GLY A 304 7.09 9.82 20.07
CA GLY A 304 7.83 8.60 20.42
C GLY A 304 8.07 7.68 19.22
N PHE A 305 7.14 7.66 18.26
CA PHE A 305 7.32 6.96 16.99
C PHE A 305 8.44 7.61 16.12
N LEU A 306 8.50 8.95 16.09
CA LEU A 306 9.58 9.67 15.39
C LEU A 306 10.95 9.42 16.03
N GLU A 307 11.02 9.31 17.36
CA GLU A 307 12.24 8.94 18.09
C GLU A 307 12.67 7.50 17.81
N THR A 308 11.73 6.56 17.67
CA THR A 308 12.08 5.19 17.26
C THR A 308 12.58 5.15 15.82
N LEU A 309 11.96 5.91 14.90
CA LEU A 309 12.50 6.07 13.55
C LEU A 309 13.92 6.66 13.58
N ALA A 310 14.18 7.68 14.40
CA ALA A 310 15.51 8.26 14.56
C ALA A 310 16.58 7.22 14.91
N LEU A 311 16.32 6.41 15.95
CA LEU A 311 17.22 5.34 16.38
C LEU A 311 17.46 4.31 15.27
N LEU A 312 16.42 4.00 14.49
CA LEU A 312 16.56 3.12 13.32
C LEU A 312 17.46 3.75 12.26
N ALA A 313 17.35 5.05 11.98
CA ALA A 313 18.22 5.76 11.03
C ALA A 313 19.69 5.66 11.45
N GLU A 314 19.97 5.93 12.72
CA GLU A 314 21.31 5.86 13.29
C GLU A 314 21.86 4.43 13.19
N SER A 315 21.05 3.43 13.56
CA SER A 315 21.45 2.03 13.46
C SER A 315 21.71 1.60 12.02
N TYR A 316 20.95 2.09 11.04
CA TYR A 316 21.17 1.80 9.62
C TYR A 316 22.50 2.39 9.13
N VAL A 317 22.78 3.65 9.48
CA VAL A 317 24.04 4.30 9.14
C VAL A 317 25.21 3.53 9.74
N THR A 318 25.13 3.12 11.01
CA THR A 318 26.21 2.35 11.64
C THR A 318 26.34 0.94 11.06
N ALA A 319 25.23 0.21 10.91
CA ALA A 319 25.24 -1.21 10.56
C ALA A 319 25.41 -1.48 9.07
N PHE A 320 24.91 -0.62 8.19
CA PHE A 320 24.89 -0.84 6.73
C PHE A 320 25.69 0.16 5.93
N VAL A 321 26.09 1.29 6.51
CA VAL A 321 27.02 2.23 5.88
C VAL A 321 28.43 2.06 6.46
N ALA A 322 28.62 2.33 7.76
CA ALA A 322 29.93 2.28 8.39
C ALA A 322 30.47 0.84 8.56
N GLY A 323 29.63 -0.11 8.96
CA GLY A 323 30.00 -1.51 9.16
C GLY A 323 30.57 -2.17 7.88
N PRO A 324 29.82 -2.21 6.77
CA PRO A 324 30.31 -2.75 5.51
C PRO A 324 31.52 -2.00 5.01
N LEU A 325 31.59 -0.68 5.18
CA LEU A 325 32.77 0.10 4.80
C LEU A 325 34.03 -0.38 5.55
N PHE A 326 33.94 -0.56 6.87
CA PHE A 326 35.04 -1.08 7.67
C PHE A 326 35.46 -2.49 7.23
N ILE A 327 34.49 -3.37 6.99
CA ILE A 327 34.80 -4.74 6.54
C ILE A 327 35.34 -4.74 5.11
N ILE A 328 34.90 -3.84 4.24
CA ILE A 328 35.45 -3.65 2.89
C ILE A 328 36.92 -3.21 3.00
N ILE A 329 37.22 -2.20 3.82
CA ILE A 329 38.60 -1.74 4.07
C ILE A 329 39.47 -2.90 4.54
N MET A 330 39.03 -3.60 5.59
CA MET A 330 39.76 -4.73 6.15
C MET A 330 39.91 -5.87 5.14
N GLY A 331 38.85 -6.19 4.40
CA GLY A 331 38.84 -7.26 3.40
C GLY A 331 39.78 -6.97 2.23
N VAL A 332 39.83 -5.72 1.77
CA VAL A 332 40.81 -5.28 0.76
C VAL A 332 42.23 -5.29 1.32
N MET A 333 42.46 -4.82 2.54
CA MET A 333 43.77 -4.92 3.19
C MET A 333 44.24 -6.38 3.32
N MET A 334 43.36 -7.29 3.74
CA MET A 334 43.69 -8.72 3.83
C MET A 334 43.93 -9.34 2.45
N ALA A 335 43.16 -8.96 1.44
CA ALA A 335 43.34 -9.42 0.06
C ALA A 335 44.70 -8.96 -0.49
N VAL A 336 45.18 -7.77 -0.12
CA VAL A 336 46.52 -7.30 -0.48
C VAL A 336 47.64 -8.01 0.30
N MET A 337 47.36 -8.51 1.50
CA MET A 337 48.37 -9.11 2.39
C MET A 337 48.63 -10.61 2.21
N GLY A 338 47.94 -11.32 1.32
CA GLY A 338 48.15 -12.77 1.15
C GLY A 338 46.99 -13.65 1.59
N SER A 339 46.19 -13.16 2.53
CA SER A 339 45.32 -13.98 3.38
C SER A 339 43.83 -13.70 3.23
N GLY A 340 43.47 -12.68 2.45
CA GLY A 340 42.09 -12.29 2.21
C GLY A 340 41.43 -13.16 1.15
N SER A 341 40.18 -13.55 1.42
CA SER A 341 39.31 -14.16 0.42
C SER A 341 38.55 -13.06 -0.32
N ALA A 342 38.77 -12.93 -1.63
CA ALA A 342 37.96 -12.03 -2.47
C ALA A 342 36.46 -12.31 -2.29
N THR A 343 36.10 -13.59 -2.15
CA THR A 343 34.73 -14.06 -1.86
C THR A 343 34.06 -13.33 -0.69
N MET A 344 34.82 -12.93 0.34
CA MET A 344 34.27 -12.19 1.48
C MET A 344 33.77 -10.79 1.07
N VAL A 345 34.58 -10.05 0.29
CA VAL A 345 34.23 -8.70 -0.18
C VAL A 345 33.03 -8.77 -1.15
N TYR A 346 33.05 -9.75 -2.06
CA TYR A 346 31.94 -10.03 -2.97
C TYR A 346 30.64 -10.37 -2.21
N ALA A 347 30.70 -11.24 -1.20
CA ALA A 347 29.54 -11.60 -0.39
C ALA A 347 28.95 -10.39 0.36
N ILE A 348 29.78 -9.47 0.83
CA ILE A 348 29.30 -8.28 1.54
C ILE A 348 28.55 -7.35 0.58
N ILE A 349 29.11 -7.08 -0.59
CA ILE A 349 28.55 -6.12 -1.55
C ILE A 349 27.30 -6.66 -2.23
N TYR A 350 27.26 -7.93 -2.60
CA TYR A 350 26.12 -8.51 -3.34
C TYR A 350 25.10 -9.24 -2.46
N ALA A 351 25.46 -9.66 -1.24
CA ALA A 351 24.51 -10.30 -0.33
C ALA A 351 24.20 -9.42 0.89
N VAL A 352 25.19 -9.09 1.72
CA VAL A 352 24.95 -8.42 3.01
C VAL A 352 24.32 -7.04 2.83
N LEU A 353 24.86 -6.21 1.93
CA LEU A 353 24.40 -4.84 1.75
C LEU A 353 22.98 -4.79 1.13
N PRO A 354 22.65 -5.48 0.03
CA PRO A 354 21.29 -5.48 -0.52
C PRO A 354 20.27 -6.14 0.40
N VAL A 355 20.58 -7.33 0.94
CA VAL A 355 19.64 -8.08 1.80
C VAL A 355 19.42 -7.36 3.11
N GLY A 356 20.50 -6.85 3.71
CA GLY A 356 20.46 -6.10 4.96
C GLY A 356 19.66 -4.81 4.83
N SER A 357 19.94 -4.03 3.79
CA SER A 357 19.17 -2.80 3.51
C SER A 357 17.71 -3.08 3.17
N LEU A 358 17.42 -4.13 2.39
CA LEU A 358 16.04 -4.52 2.09
C LEU A 358 15.29 -4.94 3.36
N MET A 359 15.91 -5.77 4.21
CA MET A 359 15.37 -6.16 5.51
C MET A 359 15.08 -4.94 6.38
N PHE A 360 15.97 -3.94 6.36
CA PHE A 360 15.79 -2.71 7.11
C PHE A 360 14.62 -1.86 6.59
N VAL A 361 14.51 -1.71 5.27
CA VAL A 361 13.37 -1.03 4.62
C VAL A 361 12.05 -1.74 4.94
N VAL A 362 12.03 -3.09 4.91
CA VAL A 362 10.86 -3.89 5.29
C VAL A 362 10.53 -3.70 6.77
N MET A 363 11.53 -3.70 7.65
CA MET A 363 11.34 -3.46 9.08
C MET A 363 10.72 -2.08 9.33
N ILE A 364 11.24 -1.03 8.68
CA ILE A 364 10.62 0.31 8.76
C ILE A 364 9.23 0.31 8.16
N SER A 365 8.97 -0.42 7.08
CA SER A 365 7.62 -0.50 6.50
C SER A 365 6.62 -1.20 7.41
N ILE A 366 7.06 -2.12 8.27
CA ILE A 366 6.23 -2.81 9.26
C ILE A 366 5.97 -1.91 10.47
N ILE A 367 7.01 -1.19 10.94
CA ILE A 367 6.94 -0.33 12.12
C ILE A 367 6.23 0.99 11.80
N THR A 368 6.45 1.54 10.60
CA THR A 368 5.81 2.77 10.17
C THR A 368 4.32 2.52 10.01
N PRO A 369 3.46 3.13 10.84
CA PRO A 369 2.03 3.02 10.65
C PRO A 369 1.77 3.55 9.25
N THR A 370 1.33 2.65 8.37
CA THR A 370 1.02 3.01 6.99
C THR A 370 0.04 4.16 7.07
N GLU A 371 0.34 5.31 6.45
CA GLU A 371 -0.68 6.32 6.22
C GLU A 371 -1.84 5.55 5.62
N MET A 372 -2.98 5.49 6.34
CA MET A 372 -4.15 4.77 5.84
C MET A 372 -4.31 5.20 4.40
N GLY A 373 -4.29 4.22 3.49
CA GLY A 373 -4.13 4.46 2.05
C GLY A 373 -5.19 5.43 1.51
N GLU A 374 -5.24 5.65 0.18
CA GLU A 374 -6.28 6.53 -0.36
C GLU A 374 -7.67 6.13 0.21
N PRO A 375 -8.41 7.07 0.86
CA PRO A 375 -9.67 6.76 1.52
C PRO A 375 -10.62 6.12 0.50
N LYS A 376 -11.49 5.23 0.98
CA LYS A 376 -12.54 4.67 0.14
C LYS A 376 -13.40 5.81 -0.40
N ILE A 377 -13.85 5.67 -1.64
CA ILE A 377 -14.73 6.65 -2.28
C ILE A 377 -16.05 6.67 -1.50
N LEU A 378 -16.37 7.82 -0.91
CA LEU A 378 -17.63 8.06 -0.22
C LEU A 378 -18.78 7.96 -1.22
N SER A 379 -19.87 7.29 -0.85
CA SER A 379 -21.08 7.23 -1.67
C SER A 379 -21.79 8.58 -1.70
N THR A 380 -22.19 9.04 -2.89
CA THR A 380 -23.12 10.16 -3.07
C THR A 380 -24.54 9.63 -3.25
N ASN A 381 -25.55 10.40 -2.83
CA ASN A 381 -26.95 10.06 -3.09
C ASN A 381 -27.25 10.17 -4.59
N THR A 382 -26.71 11.21 -5.23
CA THR A 382 -26.80 11.41 -6.68
C THR A 382 -25.59 10.78 -7.37
N VAL A 383 -25.80 9.74 -8.19
CA VAL A 383 -24.73 9.08 -8.96
C VAL A 383 -24.50 9.84 -10.28
N LEU A 384 -23.67 10.88 -10.23
CA LEU A 384 -23.17 11.57 -11.43
C LEU A 384 -21.83 10.94 -11.85
N ASP A 385 -21.85 9.72 -12.37
CA ASP A 385 -20.63 9.08 -12.89
C ASP A 385 -20.38 9.49 -14.35
N HIS A 386 -19.24 10.13 -14.58
CA HIS A 386 -18.77 10.42 -15.94
C HIS A 386 -18.04 9.21 -16.58
N GLY A 387 -17.83 8.12 -15.84
CA GLY A 387 -17.27 6.85 -16.30
C GLY A 387 -18.12 6.15 -17.36
N ILE A 388 -17.55 5.15 -18.04
CA ILE A 388 -18.29 4.31 -19.00
C ILE A 388 -19.43 3.65 -18.23
N PRO A 389 -20.72 3.97 -18.49
CA PRO A 389 -21.81 3.41 -17.72
C PRO A 389 -21.92 1.93 -18.00
N ASP A 390 -22.12 1.15 -16.94
CA ASP A 390 -22.39 -0.27 -17.07
C ASP A 390 -23.78 -0.47 -17.67
N MET A 391 -23.91 -1.52 -18.48
CA MET A 391 -25.20 -1.87 -19.06
C MET A 391 -26.26 -2.08 -17.97
N PRO A 392 -27.42 -1.39 -18.05
CA PRO A 392 -28.50 -1.55 -17.08
C PRO A 392 -28.94 -3.01 -16.95
N ALA A 393 -29.28 -3.44 -15.75
CA ALA A 393 -29.62 -4.84 -15.46
C ALA A 393 -30.81 -5.35 -16.30
N HIS A 394 -31.75 -4.49 -16.66
CA HIS A 394 -32.92 -4.83 -17.48
C HIS A 394 -32.61 -5.01 -18.97
N LEU A 395 -31.44 -4.55 -19.43
CA LEU A 395 -30.99 -4.70 -20.82
C LEU A 395 -30.05 -5.90 -21.01
N LYS A 396 -29.60 -6.54 -19.93
CA LYS A 396 -28.73 -7.72 -20.00
C LYS A 396 -29.53 -8.95 -20.43
N PRO A 397 -28.97 -9.84 -21.28
CA PRO A 397 -29.66 -11.05 -21.67
C PRO A 397 -29.73 -11.99 -20.47
N VAL A 398 -30.94 -12.51 -20.21
CA VAL A 398 -31.16 -13.57 -19.23
C VAL A 398 -31.24 -14.87 -20.02
N TYR A 399 -30.39 -15.84 -19.72
CA TYR A 399 -30.37 -17.11 -20.44
C TYR A 399 -31.10 -18.20 -19.63
N ASP A 400 -31.81 -19.10 -20.30
CA ASP A 400 -32.40 -20.29 -19.69
C ASP A 400 -31.35 -21.39 -19.40
N GLU A 401 -31.77 -22.53 -18.84
CA GLU A 401 -30.89 -23.70 -18.60
C GLU A 401 -30.28 -24.30 -19.89
N HIS A 402 -30.81 -23.94 -21.07
CA HIS A 402 -30.39 -24.42 -22.39
C HIS A 402 -29.52 -23.39 -23.14
N GLY A 403 -29.35 -22.19 -22.60
CA GLY A 403 -28.52 -21.12 -23.16
C GLY A 403 -29.26 -20.16 -24.09
N GLU A 404 -30.59 -20.23 -24.18
CA GLU A 404 -31.40 -19.34 -25.01
C GLU A 404 -31.85 -18.10 -24.21
N PRO A 405 -31.86 -16.90 -24.82
CA PRO A 405 -32.30 -15.69 -24.13
C PRO A 405 -33.81 -15.70 -23.84
N VAL A 406 -34.17 -15.50 -22.58
CA VAL A 406 -35.53 -15.42 -22.06
C VAL A 406 -35.92 -13.94 -21.93
N ASP A 407 -37.14 -13.59 -22.35
CA ASP A 407 -37.70 -12.23 -22.24
C ASP A 407 -36.95 -11.15 -23.06
N GLU A 408 -36.55 -11.49 -24.29
CA GLU A 408 -36.03 -10.54 -25.29
C GLU A 408 -37.13 -10.02 -26.21
N SER A 409 -37.55 -8.76 -25.99
CA SER A 409 -38.35 -8.00 -26.95
C SER A 409 -37.44 -7.31 -27.98
N GLU A 410 -37.94 -7.09 -29.20
CA GLU A 410 -37.20 -6.34 -30.24
C GLU A 410 -36.74 -4.95 -29.75
N GLU A 411 -37.54 -4.32 -28.90
CA GLU A 411 -37.23 -3.03 -28.28
C GLU A 411 -36.04 -3.11 -27.32
N LYS A 412 -35.98 -4.13 -26.44
CA LYS A 412 -34.84 -4.37 -25.54
C LYS A 412 -33.55 -4.68 -26.32
N VAL A 413 -33.65 -5.42 -27.43
CA VAL A 413 -32.48 -5.73 -28.29
C VAL A 413 -31.95 -4.45 -28.94
N ARG A 414 -32.84 -3.60 -29.46
CA ARG A 414 -32.47 -2.33 -30.09
C ARG A 414 -31.83 -1.36 -29.08
N GLU A 415 -32.39 -1.26 -27.87
CA GLU A 415 -31.81 -0.46 -26.80
C GLU A 415 -30.46 -0.99 -26.32
N ARG A 416 -30.28 -2.32 -26.25
CA ARG A 416 -28.98 -2.95 -25.98
C ARG A 416 -27.95 -2.55 -27.01
N THR A 417 -28.25 -2.67 -28.30
CA THR A 417 -27.32 -2.32 -29.37
C THR A 417 -26.95 -0.84 -29.33
N ASN A 418 -27.91 0.05 -29.10
CA ASN A 418 -27.65 1.48 -28.94
C ASN A 418 -26.74 1.76 -27.73
N PHE A 419 -26.96 1.05 -26.61
CA PHE A 419 -26.13 1.17 -25.42
C PHE A 419 -24.69 0.65 -25.66
N GLU A 420 -24.53 -0.46 -26.37
CA GLU A 420 -23.22 -1.00 -26.76
C GLU A 420 -22.46 -0.05 -27.71
N LEU A 421 -23.16 0.58 -28.64
CA LEU A 421 -22.60 1.61 -29.53
C LEU A 421 -22.17 2.86 -28.73
N PHE A 422 -22.98 3.28 -27.76
CA PHE A 422 -22.62 4.34 -26.83
C PHE A 422 -21.39 3.96 -25.98
N GLU A 423 -21.31 2.72 -25.49
CA GLU A 423 -20.16 2.20 -24.75
C GLU A 423 -18.89 2.22 -25.60
N LYS A 424 -18.96 1.73 -26.85
CA LYS A 424 -17.86 1.76 -27.82
C LYS A 424 -17.43 3.19 -28.14
N SER A 425 -18.38 4.10 -28.35
CA SER A 425 -18.12 5.52 -28.63
C SER A 425 -17.45 6.21 -27.45
N LYS A 426 -17.85 5.88 -26.22
CA LYS A 426 -17.23 6.43 -25.00
C LYS A 426 -15.83 5.85 -24.77
N LYS A 427 -15.61 4.57 -25.08
CA LYS A 427 -14.27 3.94 -25.10
C LYS A 427 -13.36 4.60 -26.13
N SER A 428 -13.84 4.82 -27.35
CA SER A 428 -13.06 5.46 -28.41
C SER A 428 -12.75 6.93 -28.06
N LEU A 429 -13.69 7.65 -27.45
CA LEU A 429 -13.46 9.00 -26.95
C LEU A 429 -12.40 9.03 -25.84
N SER A 430 -12.49 8.08 -24.90
CA SER A 430 -11.48 7.93 -23.84
C SER A 430 -10.10 7.64 -24.43
N MET A 431 -10.01 6.78 -25.46
CA MET A 431 -8.75 6.49 -26.15
C MET A 431 -8.22 7.73 -26.89
N LYS A 432 -9.09 8.47 -27.58
CA LYS A 432 -8.75 9.71 -28.29
C LYS A 432 -8.26 10.79 -27.33
N GLN A 433 -8.83 10.88 -26.12
CA GLN A 433 -8.36 11.78 -25.07
C GLN A 433 -6.98 11.38 -24.54
N ILE A 434 -6.71 10.08 -24.38
CA ILE A 434 -5.40 9.56 -23.98
C ILE A 434 -4.37 9.85 -25.08
N MET A 435 -4.70 9.64 -26.36
CA MET A 435 -3.80 9.96 -27.48
C MET A 435 -3.50 11.45 -27.60
N LYS A 436 -4.50 12.33 -27.36
CA LYS A 436 -4.28 13.78 -27.36
C LYS A 436 -3.33 14.23 -26.25
N ASN A 437 -3.33 13.55 -25.10
CA ASN A 437 -2.49 13.90 -23.94
C ASN A 437 -1.96 12.63 -23.23
N PRO A 438 -0.88 12.00 -23.73
CA PRO A 438 -0.38 10.73 -23.22
C PRO A 438 0.09 10.78 -21.75
N LEU A 439 0.43 11.98 -21.25
CA LEU A 439 0.93 12.17 -19.88
C LEU A 439 -0.19 12.26 -18.83
N THR A 440 -1.44 12.56 -19.23
CA THR A 440 -2.58 12.71 -18.28
C THR A 440 -2.82 11.48 -17.40
N PRO A 441 -2.83 10.24 -17.92
CA PRO A 441 -2.98 9.04 -17.08
C PRO A 441 -1.83 8.87 -16.07
N MET A 442 -0.60 9.28 -16.41
CA MET A 442 0.56 9.19 -15.53
C MET A 442 0.45 10.13 -14.33
N PHE A 443 -0.08 11.35 -14.53
CA PHE A 443 -0.36 12.30 -13.44
C PHE A 443 -1.45 11.80 -12.47
N ARG A 444 -2.36 10.92 -12.91
CA ARG A 444 -3.40 10.34 -12.05
C ARG A 444 -2.84 9.18 -11.22
N ASN A 445 -2.16 8.26 -11.89
CA ASN A 445 -1.57 7.06 -11.30
C ASN A 445 -0.10 6.93 -11.75
N PRO A 446 0.86 7.28 -10.89
CA PRO A 446 2.28 7.21 -11.22
C PRO A 446 2.75 5.81 -11.64
N LEU A 447 2.13 4.74 -11.14
CA LEU A 447 2.48 3.36 -11.51
C LEU A 447 2.31 3.04 -13.00
N PHE A 448 1.46 3.78 -13.73
CA PHE A 448 1.33 3.59 -15.19
C PHE A 448 2.59 3.99 -15.96
N THR A 449 3.52 4.73 -15.36
CA THR A 449 4.81 5.03 -16.00
C THR A 449 5.61 3.74 -16.23
N LEU A 450 5.52 2.76 -15.32
CA LEU A 450 6.22 1.48 -15.40
C LEU A 450 5.81 0.66 -16.64
N ALA A 451 4.55 0.79 -17.08
CA ALA A 451 4.07 0.08 -18.26
C ALA A 451 4.79 0.51 -19.54
N ILE A 452 5.35 1.72 -19.57
CA ILE A 452 6.12 2.25 -20.72
C ILE A 452 7.62 2.16 -20.46
N THR A 453 8.07 2.49 -19.25
CA THR A 453 9.51 2.55 -18.95
C THR A 453 10.16 1.16 -18.84
N ILE A 454 9.46 0.13 -18.35
CA ILE A 454 10.04 -1.23 -18.24
C ILE A 454 10.30 -1.83 -19.62
N PRO A 455 9.34 -1.87 -20.57
CA PRO A 455 9.61 -2.37 -21.93
C PRO A 455 10.69 -1.55 -22.64
N LEU A 456 10.70 -0.24 -22.45
CA LEU A 456 11.72 0.63 -23.04
C LEU A 456 13.12 0.34 -22.47
N ALA A 457 13.24 0.16 -21.15
CA ALA A 457 14.49 -0.22 -20.49
C ALA A 457 14.99 -1.58 -20.98
N LEU A 458 14.09 -2.56 -21.09
CA LEU A 458 14.42 -3.90 -21.60
C LEU A 458 14.82 -3.86 -23.08
N LEU A 459 14.16 -3.03 -23.90
CA LEU A 459 14.55 -2.78 -25.29
C LEU A 459 15.94 -2.16 -25.41
N ILE A 460 16.30 -1.24 -24.53
CA ILE A 460 17.64 -0.63 -24.51
C ILE A 460 18.70 -1.68 -24.17
N ILE A 461 18.46 -2.50 -23.14
CA ILE A 461 19.38 -3.58 -22.75
C ILE A 461 19.51 -4.60 -23.89
N MET A 462 18.38 -5.09 -24.42
CA MET A 462 18.36 -6.09 -25.49
C MET A 462 18.94 -5.56 -26.80
N GLY A 463 18.57 -4.35 -27.21
CA GLY A 463 19.10 -3.70 -28.42
C GLY A 463 20.61 -3.47 -28.32
N SER A 464 21.10 -3.07 -27.15
CA SER A 464 22.53 -2.93 -26.88
C SER A 464 23.27 -4.28 -27.01
N LEU A 465 22.64 -5.37 -26.57
CA LEU A 465 23.19 -6.72 -26.64
C LEU A 465 23.19 -7.26 -28.08
N PHE A 466 22.11 -7.06 -28.84
CA PHE A 466 22.01 -7.48 -30.24
C PHE A 466 22.97 -6.73 -31.17
N LEU A 467 23.09 -5.39 -31.02
CA LEU A 467 23.95 -4.57 -31.89
C LEU A 467 25.45 -4.84 -31.67
N ASN A 468 25.83 -5.26 -30.46
CA ASN A 468 27.24 -5.47 -30.09
C ASN A 468 27.62 -6.96 -29.94
N ALA A 469 26.73 -7.88 -30.31
CA ALA A 469 26.98 -9.33 -30.24
C ALA A 469 28.26 -9.77 -30.98
N ASN A 470 28.68 -9.05 -32.02
CA ASN A 470 29.87 -9.34 -32.81
C ASN A 470 31.18 -8.77 -32.24
N ARG A 471 31.12 -7.88 -31.24
CA ARG A 471 32.29 -7.20 -30.65
C ARG A 471 32.75 -7.79 -29.31
N VAL A 472 31.95 -8.67 -28.72
CA VAL A 472 32.18 -9.17 -27.36
C VAL A 472 32.60 -10.63 -27.41
N GLY A 473 33.91 -10.87 -27.49
CA GLY A 473 34.48 -12.23 -27.56
C GLY A 473 34.71 -12.91 -26.20
N ASN A 474 34.70 -12.16 -25.08
CA ASN A 474 34.99 -12.66 -23.73
C ASN A 474 33.92 -12.24 -22.71
N LEU A 475 33.70 -13.09 -21.70
CA LEU A 475 32.71 -12.87 -20.64
C LEU A 475 32.95 -11.57 -19.86
N ALA A 476 34.22 -11.20 -19.62
CA ALA A 476 34.60 -10.00 -18.88
C ALA A 476 34.23 -8.70 -19.62
N MET A 477 34.54 -8.60 -20.92
CA MET A 477 34.14 -7.45 -21.76
C MET A 477 32.61 -7.36 -21.91
N MET A 478 31.89 -8.48 -21.80
CA MET A 478 30.42 -8.49 -21.81
C MET A 478 29.85 -7.90 -20.53
N VAL A 479 30.42 -8.26 -19.38
CA VAL A 479 30.01 -7.75 -18.07
C VAL A 479 30.25 -6.24 -17.98
N GLU A 480 31.42 -5.75 -18.40
CA GLU A 480 31.77 -4.33 -18.36
C GLU A 480 30.88 -3.47 -19.27
N PHE A 481 30.57 -3.94 -20.48
CA PHE A 481 29.67 -3.23 -21.41
C PHE A 481 28.21 -3.21 -20.96
N ILE A 482 27.75 -4.29 -20.31
CA ILE A 482 26.38 -4.43 -19.81
C ILE A 482 26.16 -3.58 -18.56
N ASP A 483 27.16 -3.43 -17.71
CA ASP A 483 27.06 -2.79 -16.41
C ASP A 483 26.57 -1.33 -16.49
N ASP A 484 27.20 -0.48 -17.32
CA ASP A 484 26.75 0.92 -17.51
C ASP A 484 25.34 1.02 -18.10
N LYS A 485 24.94 0.03 -18.91
CA LYS A 485 23.60 -0.03 -19.52
C LYS A 485 22.55 -0.44 -18.50
N ILE A 486 22.89 -1.30 -17.54
CA ILE A 486 22.02 -1.64 -16.41
C ILE A 486 21.73 -0.40 -15.56
N VAL A 487 22.76 0.39 -15.23
CA VAL A 487 22.58 1.61 -14.44
C VAL A 487 21.65 2.61 -15.16
N PHE A 488 21.87 2.81 -16.46
CA PHE A 488 21.00 3.67 -17.27
C PHE A 488 19.56 3.15 -17.34
N ALA A 489 19.37 1.84 -17.50
CA ALA A 489 18.05 1.22 -17.50
C ALA A 489 17.31 1.41 -16.16
N ILE A 490 18.02 1.26 -15.04
CA ILE A 490 17.48 1.52 -13.70
C ILE A 490 17.05 2.99 -13.57
N LEU A 491 17.91 3.95 -13.95
CA LEU A 491 17.59 5.38 -13.89
C LEU A 491 16.41 5.75 -14.79
N LEU A 492 16.31 5.17 -15.99
CA LEU A 492 15.20 5.39 -16.92
C LEU A 492 13.85 4.94 -16.36
N VAL A 493 13.84 3.90 -15.52
CA VAL A 493 12.62 3.44 -14.83
C VAL A 493 12.30 4.31 -13.63
N ILE A 494 13.31 4.61 -12.80
CA ILE A 494 13.11 5.31 -11.51
C ILE A 494 12.80 6.80 -11.70
N ILE A 495 13.49 7.51 -12.61
CA ILE A 495 13.35 8.97 -12.78
C ILE A 495 11.90 9.38 -13.11
N PRO A 496 11.24 8.83 -14.15
CA PRO A 496 9.88 9.24 -14.48
C PRO A 496 8.91 8.87 -13.35
N LEU A 497 9.02 7.66 -12.80
CA LEU A 497 8.16 7.22 -11.69
C LEU A 497 8.28 8.17 -10.49
N SER A 498 9.51 8.52 -10.11
CA SER A 498 9.78 9.45 -9.01
C SER A 498 9.21 10.85 -9.28
N ALA A 499 9.39 11.38 -10.49
CA ALA A 499 8.90 12.71 -10.85
C ALA A 499 7.36 12.81 -10.83
N PHE A 500 6.65 11.84 -11.44
CA PHE A 500 5.18 11.82 -11.45
C PHE A 500 4.61 11.62 -10.05
N TYR A 501 5.24 10.77 -9.23
CA TYR A 501 4.86 10.58 -7.84
C TYR A 501 5.02 11.87 -7.01
N GLU A 502 6.16 12.53 -7.10
CA GLU A 502 6.45 13.77 -6.37
C GLU A 502 5.50 14.91 -6.77
N ILE A 503 5.22 15.07 -8.06
CA ILE A 503 4.28 16.11 -8.55
C ILE A 503 2.87 15.88 -7.99
N LYS A 504 2.38 14.63 -8.03
CA LYS A 504 1.07 14.26 -7.46
C LYS A 504 1.05 14.56 -5.96
N GLN A 505 2.09 14.16 -5.24
CA GLN A 505 2.17 14.31 -3.78
C GLN A 505 2.27 15.77 -3.34
N ARG A 506 3.09 16.59 -4.01
CA ARG A 506 3.19 18.03 -3.74
C ARG A 506 1.86 18.75 -3.94
N ARG A 507 1.14 18.43 -5.02
CA ARG A 507 -0.18 19.01 -5.27
C ARG A 507 -1.17 18.65 -4.17
N LYS A 508 -1.19 17.37 -3.75
CA LYS A 508 -2.03 16.89 -2.65
C LYS A 508 -1.70 17.63 -1.35
N LYS A 509 -0.42 17.69 -0.95
CA LYS A 509 0.05 18.35 0.27
C LYS A 509 -0.30 19.83 0.31
N LYS A 510 -0.19 20.54 -0.82
CA LYS A 510 -0.54 21.97 -0.92
C LYS A 510 -2.03 22.23 -0.72
N LEU A 511 -2.89 21.40 -1.33
CA LEU A 511 -4.34 21.51 -1.18
C LEU A 511 -4.78 21.16 0.25
N GLU A 512 -4.16 20.14 0.84
CA GLU A 512 -4.42 19.69 2.21
C GLU A 512 -3.98 20.73 3.25
N SER A 513 -2.83 21.40 3.05
CA SER A 513 -2.34 22.42 3.99
C SER A 513 -3.25 23.64 4.11
N SER A 514 -3.99 23.98 3.06
CA SER A 514 -4.96 25.09 3.05
C SER A 514 -6.35 24.69 3.59
N PHE A 515 -6.60 23.40 3.80
CA PHE A 515 -7.91 22.89 4.19
C PHE A 515 -8.39 23.33 5.59
N PRO A 516 -7.55 23.38 6.64
CA PRO A 516 -7.98 23.88 7.95
C PRO A 516 -8.46 25.33 7.91
N ASP A 517 -7.77 26.19 7.15
CA ASP A 517 -8.14 27.60 6.98
C ASP A 517 -9.47 27.76 6.22
N PHE A 518 -9.72 26.89 5.23
CA PHE A 518 -11.01 26.80 4.56
C PHE A 518 -12.14 26.46 5.55
N LEU A 519 -11.95 25.43 6.38
CA LEU A 519 -12.93 25.05 7.41
C LEU A 519 -13.16 26.16 8.44
N LYS A 520 -12.08 26.81 8.89
CA LYS A 520 -12.16 27.93 9.84
C LYS A 520 -12.95 29.12 9.29
N LYS A 521 -12.74 29.47 8.02
CA LYS A 521 -13.53 30.52 7.33
C LYS A 521 -15.00 30.12 7.19
N LEU A 522 -15.27 28.86 6.80
CA LEU A 522 -16.64 28.34 6.78
C LEU A 522 -17.31 28.42 8.16
N ALA A 523 -16.62 27.98 9.21
CA ALA A 523 -17.11 28.05 10.59
C ALA A 523 -17.46 29.49 10.98
N SER A 524 -16.52 30.44 10.77
CA SER A 524 -16.74 31.84 11.14
C SER A 524 -17.90 32.51 10.39
N THR A 525 -18.14 32.14 9.13
CA THR A 525 -19.28 32.69 8.38
C THR A 525 -20.61 32.04 8.78
N ASN A 526 -20.60 30.74 9.09
CA ASN A 526 -21.79 30.04 9.59
C ASN A 526 -22.17 30.52 10.99
N GLU A 527 -21.20 30.83 11.87
CA GLU A 527 -21.43 31.48 13.18
C GLU A 527 -22.11 32.85 13.06
N THR A 528 -21.94 33.56 11.93
CA THR A 528 -22.69 34.81 11.67
C THR A 528 -24.13 34.59 11.17
N GLY A 529 -24.59 33.33 11.15
CA GLY A 529 -25.93 32.94 10.72
C GLY A 529 -26.06 32.67 9.22
N MET A 530 -24.97 32.71 8.44
CA MET A 530 -25.03 32.34 7.01
C MET A 530 -25.23 30.84 6.84
N THR A 531 -26.03 30.44 5.85
CA THR A 531 -26.14 29.01 5.50
C THR A 531 -24.83 28.49 4.90
N LEU A 532 -24.57 27.18 5.00
CA LEU A 532 -23.39 26.56 4.38
C LEU A 532 -23.29 26.83 2.88
N ARG A 533 -24.44 26.91 2.19
CA ARG A 533 -24.55 27.28 0.78
C ARG A 533 -24.04 28.69 0.52
N ASP A 534 -24.48 29.67 1.31
CA ASP A 534 -24.09 31.07 1.16
C ASP A 534 -22.62 31.31 1.55
N SER A 535 -22.14 30.63 2.58
CA SER A 535 -20.74 30.63 2.98
C SER A 535 -19.83 30.16 1.83
N ILE A 536 -20.19 29.05 1.17
CA ILE A 536 -19.43 28.53 0.02
C ILE A 536 -19.51 29.49 -1.18
N ARG A 537 -20.68 30.09 -1.42
CA ARG A 537 -20.84 31.12 -2.47
C ARG A 537 -19.90 32.30 -2.24
N LEU A 538 -19.86 32.83 -1.01
CA LEU A 538 -18.98 33.94 -0.63
C LEU A 538 -17.50 33.58 -0.84
N MET A 539 -17.09 32.41 -0.37
CA MET A 539 -15.70 31.94 -0.48
C MET A 539 -15.27 31.65 -1.91
N SER A 540 -16.18 31.19 -2.79
CA SER A 540 -15.88 30.93 -4.20
C SER A 540 -15.47 32.18 -5.00
N ARG A 541 -15.81 33.38 -4.51
CA ARG A 541 -15.46 34.67 -5.12
C ARG A 541 -14.09 35.19 -4.69
N SER A 542 -13.49 34.61 -3.65
CA SER A 542 -12.16 34.99 -3.17
C SER A 542 -11.09 34.08 -3.77
N ASP A 543 -10.03 34.67 -4.34
CA ASP A 543 -8.96 33.96 -5.07
C ASP A 543 -7.64 33.81 -4.29
N THR A 544 -7.70 33.93 -2.96
CA THR A 544 -6.49 34.07 -2.14
C THR A 544 -5.75 32.74 -1.88
N ASP A 545 -6.39 31.59 -2.10
CA ASP A 545 -5.87 30.30 -1.62
C ASP A 545 -5.71 29.23 -2.71
N SER A 546 -4.86 28.25 -2.46
CA SER A 546 -4.63 27.09 -3.34
C SER A 546 -5.92 26.27 -3.57
N LEU A 547 -6.87 26.37 -2.64
CA LEU A 547 -8.15 25.69 -2.67
C LEU A 547 -9.22 26.43 -3.48
N SER A 548 -9.00 27.69 -3.88
CA SER A 548 -10.02 28.53 -4.54
C SER A 548 -10.61 27.86 -5.80
N SER A 549 -9.76 27.17 -6.57
CA SER A 549 -10.19 26.41 -7.75
C SER A 549 -11.10 25.22 -7.43
N GLU A 550 -10.90 24.56 -6.29
CA GLU A 550 -11.73 23.45 -5.84
C GLU A 550 -13.02 23.95 -5.17
N ILE A 551 -12.97 25.05 -4.42
CA ILE A 551 -14.16 25.70 -3.83
C ILE A 551 -15.11 26.16 -4.95
N ARG A 552 -14.57 26.71 -6.04
CA ARG A 552 -15.35 27.11 -7.21
C ARG A 552 -16.08 25.93 -7.86
N LYS A 553 -15.48 24.73 -7.86
CA LYS A 553 -16.15 23.50 -8.33
C LYS A 553 -17.29 23.10 -7.39
N ILE A 554 -17.13 23.23 -6.07
CA ILE A 554 -18.22 22.99 -5.11
C ILE A 554 -19.37 23.96 -5.39
N TRP A 555 -19.08 25.25 -5.53
CA TRP A 555 -20.10 26.24 -5.86
C TRP A 555 -20.78 25.94 -7.19
N HIS A 556 -20.03 25.55 -8.23
CA HIS A 556 -20.64 25.13 -9.50
C HIS A 556 -21.58 23.94 -9.30
N ASP A 557 -21.14 22.89 -8.60
CA ASP A 557 -21.96 21.70 -8.33
C ASP A 557 -23.30 22.11 -7.66
N VAL A 558 -23.24 22.97 -6.64
CA VAL A 558 -24.43 23.48 -5.93
C VAL A 558 -25.27 24.45 -6.78
N PHE A 559 -24.63 25.28 -7.61
CA PHE A 559 -25.30 26.22 -8.51
C PHE A 559 -26.11 25.48 -9.59
N TRP A 560 -25.59 24.35 -10.08
CA TRP A 560 -26.28 23.44 -11.01
C TRP A 560 -27.39 22.60 -10.35
N GLY A 561 -27.68 22.80 -9.06
CA GLY A 561 -28.80 22.17 -8.36
C GLY A 561 -28.44 20.89 -7.59
N LEU A 562 -27.17 20.52 -7.47
CA LEU A 562 -26.76 19.39 -6.62
C LEU A 562 -26.95 19.73 -5.14
N GLU A 563 -27.34 18.74 -4.33
CA GLU A 563 -27.38 18.88 -2.87
C GLU A 563 -26.02 19.25 -2.30
N ILE A 564 -26.01 20.12 -1.28
CA ILE A 564 -24.77 20.58 -0.67
C ILE A 564 -23.94 19.43 -0.10
N ASN A 565 -24.59 18.44 0.52
CA ASN A 565 -23.93 17.27 1.07
C ASN A 565 -23.24 16.45 -0.03
N ASP A 566 -23.93 16.21 -1.15
CA ASP A 566 -23.35 15.54 -2.32
C ASP A 566 -22.19 16.32 -2.93
N ALA A 567 -22.28 17.66 -3.02
CA ALA A 567 -21.20 18.51 -3.52
C ALA A 567 -19.94 18.44 -2.64
N LEU A 568 -20.11 18.42 -1.31
CA LEU A 568 -19.03 18.24 -0.35
C LEU A 568 -18.43 16.82 -0.44
N ILE A 569 -19.24 15.78 -0.56
CA ILE A 569 -18.76 14.40 -0.74
C ILE A 569 -17.95 14.29 -2.05
N ARG A 570 -18.42 14.90 -3.14
CA ARG A 570 -17.66 14.94 -4.41
C ARG A 570 -16.34 15.65 -4.25
N PHE A 571 -16.29 16.74 -3.49
CA PHE A 571 -15.04 17.42 -3.16
C PHE A 571 -14.08 16.56 -2.34
N ALA A 572 -14.58 15.82 -1.34
CA ALA A 572 -13.79 14.83 -0.60
C ALA A 572 -13.18 13.77 -1.54
N ASN A 573 -14.01 13.22 -2.43
CA ASN A 573 -13.64 12.19 -3.40
C ASN A 573 -12.65 12.69 -4.47
N ARG A 574 -12.58 14.01 -4.73
CA ARG A 574 -11.59 14.64 -5.63
C ARG A 574 -10.21 14.75 -4.98
N LEU A 575 -10.14 15.17 -3.71
CA LEU A 575 -8.87 15.37 -2.99
C LEU A 575 -8.27 14.06 -2.46
N ARG A 576 -9.11 13.11 -2.03
CA ARG A 576 -8.70 11.79 -1.51
C ARG A 576 -7.63 11.88 -0.42
N THR A 577 -7.80 12.80 0.52
CA THR A 577 -7.00 12.86 1.74
C THR A 577 -7.88 12.42 2.91
N GLN A 578 -7.28 11.75 3.91
CA GLN A 578 -8.01 11.25 5.07
C GLN A 578 -8.63 12.41 5.86
N VAL A 579 -7.87 13.50 6.03
CA VAL A 579 -8.31 14.73 6.74
C VAL A 579 -9.57 15.30 6.12
N VAL A 580 -9.54 15.52 4.81
CA VAL A 580 -10.66 16.12 4.07
C VAL A 580 -11.88 15.21 4.12
N THR A 581 -11.69 13.91 3.90
CA THR A 581 -12.78 12.93 3.91
C THR A 581 -13.46 12.88 5.28
N ARG A 582 -12.68 12.87 6.37
CA ARG A 582 -13.20 12.88 7.75
C ARG A 582 -13.95 14.16 8.07
N SER A 583 -13.32 15.31 7.87
CA SER A 583 -13.94 16.59 8.20
C SER A 583 -15.22 16.81 7.38
N LEU A 584 -15.22 16.47 6.08
CA LEU A 584 -16.42 16.60 5.25
C LEU A 584 -17.50 15.60 5.65
N SER A 585 -17.15 14.35 5.97
CA SER A 585 -18.10 13.37 6.50
C SER A 585 -18.76 13.84 7.80
N LEU A 586 -18.00 14.50 8.68
CA LEU A 586 -18.52 15.14 9.89
C LEU A 586 -19.49 16.27 9.56
N ILE A 587 -19.10 17.16 8.65
CA ILE A 587 -19.91 18.31 8.23
C ILE A 587 -21.21 17.86 7.56
N THR A 588 -21.16 16.89 6.64
CA THR A 588 -22.37 16.43 5.94
C THR A 588 -23.33 15.76 6.92
N LYS A 589 -22.83 14.95 7.85
CA LYS A 589 -23.69 14.28 8.84
C LYS A 589 -24.32 15.24 9.84
N ALA A 590 -23.58 16.28 10.23
CA ALA A 590 -24.11 17.36 11.04
C ALA A 590 -25.18 18.14 10.29
N ASN A 591 -24.92 18.51 9.03
CA ASN A 591 -25.84 19.27 8.18
C ASN A 591 -27.15 18.50 7.85
N GLU A 592 -27.10 17.16 7.77
CA GLU A 592 -28.30 16.33 7.66
C GLU A 592 -29.22 16.39 8.89
N SER A 593 -28.65 16.72 10.06
CA SER A 593 -29.35 16.64 11.35
C SER A 593 -29.72 18.01 11.91
N SER A 594 -28.90 19.04 11.64
CA SER A 594 -29.09 20.43 12.07
C SER A 594 -28.56 21.39 10.99
N GLY A 595 -29.23 22.53 10.79
CA GLY A 595 -28.77 23.59 9.87
C GLY A 595 -27.76 24.57 10.50
N ASP A 596 -27.64 24.59 11.82
CA ASP A 596 -26.63 25.36 12.56
C ASP A 596 -25.50 24.42 12.97
N ILE A 597 -24.38 24.52 12.27
CA ILE A 597 -23.24 23.61 12.39
C ILE A 597 -21.94 24.35 12.67
N GLY A 598 -21.99 25.62 13.10
CA GLY A 598 -20.81 26.46 13.31
C GLY A 598 -19.81 25.83 14.28
N GLU A 599 -20.31 25.33 15.40
CA GLU A 599 -19.54 24.58 16.40
C GLU A 599 -18.96 23.28 15.84
N VAL A 600 -19.71 22.55 15.00
CA VAL A 600 -19.21 21.31 14.36
C VAL A 600 -18.09 21.63 13.36
N LEU A 601 -18.26 22.70 12.58
CA LEU A 601 -17.23 23.20 11.66
C LEU A 601 -15.97 23.63 12.42
N MET A 602 -16.12 24.26 13.58
CA MET A 602 -15.00 24.67 14.43
C MET A 602 -14.23 23.45 14.96
N VAL A 603 -14.93 22.42 15.42
CA VAL A 603 -14.31 21.16 15.86
C VAL A 603 -13.57 20.49 14.69
N ALA A 604 -14.19 20.42 13.51
CA ALA A 604 -13.55 19.87 12.31
C ALA A 604 -12.31 20.67 11.89
N ALA A 605 -12.35 22.00 12.01
CA ALA A 605 -11.22 22.88 11.71
C ALA A 605 -10.06 22.67 12.70
N ARG A 606 -10.35 22.55 14.00
CA ARG A 606 -9.35 22.27 15.03
C ARG A 606 -8.68 20.91 14.83
N ASP A 607 -9.47 19.89 14.52
CA ASP A 607 -8.97 18.54 14.21
C ASP A 607 -8.04 18.56 12.99
N ALA A 608 -8.49 19.16 11.88
CA ALA A 608 -7.68 19.30 10.67
C ALA A 608 -6.39 20.10 10.91
N ALA A 609 -6.44 21.15 11.75
CA ALA A 609 -5.27 21.95 12.10
C ALA A 609 -4.27 21.17 12.97
N SER A 610 -4.75 20.39 13.95
CA SER A 610 -3.91 19.53 14.78
C SER A 610 -3.18 18.49 13.94
N GLU A 611 -3.89 17.81 13.03
CA GLU A 611 -3.28 16.84 12.12
C GLU A 611 -2.26 17.48 11.18
N GLN A 612 -2.55 18.67 10.66
CA GLN A 612 -1.61 19.40 9.82
C GLN A 612 -0.35 19.81 10.61
N GLY A 613 -0.51 20.21 11.88
CA GLY A 613 0.59 20.48 12.81
C GLY A 613 1.48 19.26 13.00
N MET A 614 0.87 18.11 13.31
CA MET A 614 1.55 16.82 13.46
C MET A 614 2.32 16.39 12.20
N LYS A 615 1.74 16.57 11.00
CA LYS A 615 2.43 16.28 9.72
C LYS A 615 3.60 17.20 9.46
N ARG A 616 3.46 18.49 9.82
CA ARG A 616 4.55 19.47 9.70
C ARG A 616 5.69 19.11 10.63
N GLU A 617 5.40 18.78 11.89
CA GLU A 617 6.40 18.34 12.86
C GLU A 617 7.13 17.09 12.39
N ARG A 618 6.40 16.05 11.94
CA ARG A 618 7.00 14.86 11.32
C ARG A 618 7.94 15.20 10.17
N THR A 619 7.51 16.05 9.24
CA THR A 619 8.33 16.44 8.08
C THR A 619 9.63 17.12 8.55
N MET A 620 9.55 18.02 9.54
CA MET A 620 10.70 18.76 10.05
C MET A 620 11.66 17.85 10.82
N SER A 621 11.15 17.01 11.72
CA SER A 621 11.95 16.08 12.51
C SER A 621 12.63 15.03 11.63
N MET A 622 11.93 14.51 10.61
CA MET A 622 12.51 13.51 9.71
C MET A 622 13.50 14.10 8.69
N MET A 623 13.41 15.40 8.38
CA MET A 623 14.34 16.07 7.44
C MET A 623 15.80 15.98 7.93
N ILE A 624 16.03 16.06 9.24
CA ILE A 624 17.37 15.90 9.83
C ILE A 624 17.96 14.53 9.49
N TYR A 625 17.18 13.46 9.60
CA TYR A 625 17.65 12.10 9.31
C TYR A 625 17.88 11.85 7.82
N ILE A 626 17.09 12.47 6.93
CA ILE A 626 17.38 12.46 5.50
C ILE A 626 18.78 13.07 5.27
N VAL A 627 19.07 14.23 5.88
CA VAL A 627 20.40 14.87 5.74
C VAL A 627 21.52 13.98 6.25
N ILE A 628 21.35 13.32 7.40
CA ILE A 628 22.34 12.37 7.94
C ILE A 628 22.60 11.23 6.94
N ILE A 629 21.57 10.61 6.38
CA ILE A 629 21.71 9.53 5.39
C ILE A 629 22.48 10.01 4.15
N TYR A 630 22.23 11.23 3.68
CA TYR A 630 22.99 11.82 2.57
C TYR A 630 24.46 12.01 2.92
N ILE A 631 24.78 12.54 4.11
CA ILE A 631 26.16 12.70 4.57
C ILE A 631 26.85 11.34 4.66
N SER A 632 26.21 10.34 5.26
CA SER A 632 26.76 8.99 5.38
C SER A 632 27.02 8.34 4.04
N PHE A 633 26.11 8.51 3.07
CA PHE A 633 26.32 8.06 1.70
C PHE A 633 27.52 8.75 1.04
N LEU A 634 27.64 10.08 1.17
CA LEU A 634 28.79 10.82 0.62
C LEU A 634 30.11 10.42 1.27
N VAL A 635 30.12 10.16 2.59
CA VAL A 635 31.29 9.63 3.30
C VAL A 635 31.65 8.24 2.78
N PHE A 636 30.66 7.36 2.59
CA PHE A 636 30.88 6.02 2.03
C PHE A 636 31.50 6.08 0.64
N VAL A 637 30.91 6.86 -0.27
CA VAL A 637 31.44 7.03 -1.63
C VAL A 637 32.82 7.70 -1.61
N GLY A 638 33.02 8.71 -0.76
CA GLY A 638 34.30 9.40 -0.62
C GLY A 638 35.42 8.50 -0.11
N VAL A 639 35.15 7.64 0.86
CA VAL A 639 36.13 6.67 1.37
C VAL A 639 36.45 5.63 0.31
N ILE A 640 35.44 5.08 -0.38
CA ILE A 640 35.68 4.12 -1.47
C ILE A 640 36.47 4.77 -2.61
N TYR A 641 36.17 6.04 -2.95
CA TYR A 641 36.92 6.80 -3.94
C TYR A 641 38.40 6.92 -3.56
N VAL A 642 38.71 7.29 -2.30
CA VAL A 642 40.09 7.36 -1.81
C VAL A 642 40.76 5.98 -1.89
N ILE A 643 40.09 4.91 -1.43
CA ILE A 643 40.65 3.56 -1.51
C ILE A 643 40.94 3.15 -2.95
N SER A 644 40.03 3.45 -3.88
CA SER A 644 40.17 3.09 -5.29
C SER A 644 41.32 3.85 -5.97
N THR A 645 41.46 5.15 -5.73
CA THR A 645 42.44 5.99 -6.42
C THR A 645 43.81 5.97 -5.77
N THR A 646 43.90 6.00 -4.45
CA THR A 646 45.19 6.04 -3.75
C THR A 646 45.66 4.65 -3.35
N PHE A 647 44.83 3.87 -2.66
CA PHE A 647 45.30 2.62 -2.05
C PHE A 647 45.48 1.51 -3.09
N LEU A 648 44.45 1.26 -3.91
CA LEU A 648 44.49 0.18 -4.91
C LEU A 648 45.50 0.45 -6.03
N SER A 649 45.59 1.69 -6.51
CA SER A 649 46.55 2.06 -7.57
C SER A 649 48.00 1.84 -7.14
N GLU A 650 48.38 2.32 -5.96
CA GLU A 650 49.74 2.16 -5.42
C GLU A 650 50.10 0.68 -5.20
N MET A 651 49.13 -0.13 -4.78
CA MET A 651 49.34 -1.57 -4.60
C MET A 651 49.47 -2.32 -5.92
N ALA A 652 48.67 -1.97 -6.93
CA ALA A 652 48.81 -2.55 -8.26
C ALA A 652 50.16 -2.21 -8.89
N GLU A 653 50.66 -0.99 -8.69
CA GLU A 653 51.99 -0.57 -9.15
C GLU A 653 53.13 -1.27 -8.40
N ALA A 654 53.05 -1.35 -7.07
CA ALA A 654 54.00 -2.10 -6.25
C ALA A 654 54.02 -3.60 -6.61
N GLY A 655 52.86 -4.18 -6.92
CA GLY A 655 52.72 -5.56 -7.38
C GLY A 655 53.42 -5.82 -8.71
N LYS A 656 53.27 -4.90 -9.68
CA LYS A 656 53.99 -4.96 -10.97
C LYS A 656 55.51 -4.87 -10.77
N GLN A 657 55.99 -3.93 -9.96
CA GLN A 657 57.43 -3.77 -9.67
C GLN A 657 58.02 -5.02 -8.99
N MET A 658 57.28 -5.66 -8.08
CA MET A 658 57.73 -6.91 -7.44
C MET A 658 57.68 -8.10 -8.40
N ALA A 659 56.68 -8.18 -9.29
CA ALA A 659 56.61 -9.22 -10.32
C ALA A 659 57.80 -9.12 -11.30
N ASP A 660 58.18 -7.91 -11.71
CA ASP A 660 59.33 -7.66 -12.58
C ASP A 660 60.68 -8.01 -11.91
N SER A 661 60.75 -7.97 -10.58
CA SER A 661 61.93 -8.34 -9.79
C SER A 661 62.16 -9.86 -9.63
N GLY A 662 61.24 -10.70 -10.12
CA GLY A 662 61.35 -12.17 -10.05
C GLY A 662 61.18 -12.75 -8.64
N SER A 663 60.70 -11.97 -7.67
CA SER A 663 60.46 -12.43 -6.30
C SER A 663 59.15 -13.22 -6.20
N SER A 664 59.15 -14.33 -5.45
CA SER A 664 57.97 -15.19 -5.27
C SER A 664 56.79 -14.50 -4.57
N ALA A 665 57.05 -13.38 -3.88
CA ALA A 665 56.02 -12.47 -3.34
C ALA A 665 55.32 -11.64 -4.45
N GLY A 666 56.00 -11.37 -5.56
CA GLY A 666 55.45 -10.69 -6.73
C GLY A 666 54.36 -11.50 -7.46
N GLY A 667 54.36 -12.83 -7.34
CA GLY A 667 53.29 -13.68 -7.87
C GLY A 667 51.95 -13.52 -7.13
N PHE A 668 51.98 -13.13 -5.85
CA PHE A 668 50.78 -12.88 -5.06
C PHE A 668 50.16 -11.52 -5.44
N LEU A 669 50.95 -10.44 -5.37
CA LEU A 669 50.51 -9.09 -5.70
C LEU A 669 50.26 -8.88 -7.20
N GLY A 670 50.95 -9.62 -8.08
CA GLY A 670 50.74 -9.57 -9.54
C GLY A 670 49.44 -10.23 -10.01
N SER A 671 48.77 -11.01 -9.15
CA SER A 671 47.44 -11.59 -9.42
C SER A 671 46.27 -10.67 -9.01
N PHE A 672 46.58 -9.49 -8.46
CA PHE A 672 45.57 -8.53 -8.05
C PHE A 672 44.97 -7.80 -9.26
N ASP A 673 43.71 -8.10 -9.56
CA ASP A 673 42.96 -7.46 -10.64
C ASP A 673 42.37 -6.12 -10.15
N LEU A 674 43.06 -5.03 -10.49
CA LEU A 674 42.63 -3.67 -10.15
C LEU A 674 41.22 -3.39 -10.68
N ASP A 675 40.95 -3.76 -11.94
CA ASP A 675 39.72 -3.42 -12.65
C ASP A 675 38.51 -4.16 -12.06
N ALA A 676 38.71 -5.41 -11.62
CA ALA A 676 37.65 -6.15 -10.92
C ALA A 676 37.26 -5.50 -9.58
N TYR A 677 38.22 -4.96 -8.82
CA TYR A 677 37.94 -4.28 -7.55
C TYR A 677 37.34 -2.89 -7.74
N THR A 678 37.78 -2.10 -8.73
CA THR A 678 37.16 -0.81 -9.05
C THR A 678 35.73 -1.00 -9.51
N GLN A 679 35.44 -2.02 -10.34
CA GLN A 679 34.08 -2.35 -10.74
C GLN A 679 33.22 -2.80 -9.55
N LEU A 680 33.76 -3.65 -8.68
CA LEU A 680 33.08 -4.09 -7.46
C LEU A 680 32.68 -2.92 -6.55
N PHE A 681 33.56 -1.93 -6.44
CA PHE A 681 33.32 -0.68 -5.70
C PHE A 681 32.30 0.23 -6.37
N LYS A 682 32.29 0.30 -7.71
CA LYS A 682 31.23 0.99 -8.47
C LYS A 682 29.86 0.38 -8.14
N HIS A 683 29.74 -0.94 -8.15
CA HIS A 683 28.50 -1.62 -7.76
C HIS A 683 28.12 -1.35 -6.30
N ALA A 684 29.08 -1.38 -5.37
CA ALA A 684 28.83 -1.06 -3.97
C ALA A 684 28.22 0.35 -3.81
N ALA A 685 28.76 1.35 -4.51
CA ALA A 685 28.24 2.72 -4.47
C ALA A 685 26.82 2.82 -5.04
N ILE A 686 26.52 2.13 -6.15
CA ILE A 686 25.19 2.13 -6.78
C ILE A 686 24.16 1.44 -5.88
N ILE A 687 24.49 0.24 -5.38
CA ILE A 687 23.61 -0.53 -4.49
C ILE A 687 23.36 0.26 -3.20
N GLN A 688 24.40 0.88 -2.64
CA GLN A 688 24.28 1.70 -1.44
C GLN A 688 23.46 2.96 -1.70
N GLY A 689 23.61 3.61 -2.86
CA GLY A 689 22.84 4.78 -3.24
C GLY A 689 21.35 4.47 -3.43
N LEU A 690 21.04 3.33 -4.07
CA LEU A 690 19.67 2.83 -4.20
C LEU A 690 19.07 2.54 -2.82
N SER A 691 19.77 1.77 -2.00
CA SER A 691 19.31 1.34 -0.67
C SER A 691 19.10 2.51 0.29
N SER A 692 20.10 3.40 0.39
CA SER A 692 20.09 4.56 1.27
C SER A 692 19.06 5.60 0.81
N GLY A 693 18.82 5.72 -0.50
CA GLY A 693 17.77 6.58 -1.03
C GLY A 693 16.36 6.07 -0.71
N LEU A 694 16.11 4.77 -0.88
CA LEU A 694 14.83 4.15 -0.51
C LEU A 694 14.55 4.32 0.99
N MET A 695 15.58 4.09 1.80
CA MET A 695 15.58 4.30 3.23
C MET A 695 15.24 5.76 3.61
N ALA A 696 15.92 6.73 2.99
CA ALA A 696 15.67 8.16 3.24
C ALA A 696 14.20 8.56 3.00
N GLY A 697 13.55 8.04 1.95
CA GLY A 697 12.13 8.32 1.72
C GLY A 697 11.17 7.54 2.60
N ALA A 698 11.50 6.28 2.93
CA ALA A 698 10.71 5.48 3.86
C ALA A 698 10.60 6.16 5.23
N MET A 699 11.71 6.76 5.71
CA MET A 699 11.74 7.51 6.97
C MET A 699 11.19 8.93 6.84
N GLY A 700 11.61 9.64 5.80
CA GLY A 700 11.27 11.04 5.56
C GLY A 700 9.79 11.29 5.33
N GLU A 701 9.22 10.54 4.41
CA GLU A 701 7.87 10.77 3.89
C GLU A 701 6.90 9.63 4.22
N GLY A 702 7.37 8.60 4.93
CA GLY A 702 6.55 7.45 5.31
C GLY A 702 6.18 6.52 4.16
N SER A 703 6.86 6.64 3.02
CA SER A 703 6.60 5.85 1.82
C SER A 703 7.91 5.50 1.10
N VAL A 704 8.10 4.23 0.78
CA VAL A 704 9.26 3.77 -0.01
C VAL A 704 9.27 4.41 -1.40
N MET A 705 8.09 4.68 -1.99
CA MET A 705 7.98 5.32 -3.30
C MET A 705 8.52 6.75 -3.30
N ALA A 706 8.42 7.47 -2.19
CA ALA A 706 9.05 8.78 -2.03
C ALA A 706 10.58 8.68 -2.08
N GLY A 707 11.15 7.56 -1.62
CA GLY A 707 12.60 7.31 -1.59
C GLY A 707 13.23 7.18 -2.96
N LEU A 708 12.44 6.96 -4.00
CA LEU A 708 12.94 6.88 -5.38
C LEU A 708 13.64 8.18 -5.82
N LYS A 709 13.22 9.36 -5.33
CA LYS A 709 13.90 10.62 -5.67
C LYS A 709 15.29 10.71 -5.05
N HIS A 710 15.41 10.27 -3.79
CA HIS A 710 16.67 10.25 -3.08
C HIS A 710 17.61 9.20 -3.68
N SER A 711 17.07 8.04 -4.03
CA SER A 711 17.79 6.96 -4.71
C SER A 711 18.35 7.44 -6.06
N THR A 712 17.52 8.14 -6.83
CA THR A 712 17.94 8.73 -8.11
C THR A 712 19.13 9.67 -7.93
N ILE A 713 19.02 10.61 -6.99
CA ILE A 713 20.08 11.59 -6.73
C ILE A 713 21.36 10.89 -6.28
N MET A 714 21.27 9.92 -5.37
CA MET A 714 22.43 9.19 -4.85
C MET A 714 23.09 8.29 -5.91
N ILE A 715 22.30 7.57 -6.72
CA ILE A 715 22.83 6.76 -7.83
C ILE A 715 23.54 7.65 -8.84
N ILE A 716 22.97 8.81 -9.20
CA ILE A 716 23.61 9.76 -10.12
C ILE A 716 24.93 10.25 -9.55
N ILE A 717 24.98 10.62 -8.26
CA ILE A 717 26.22 11.05 -7.60
C ILE A 717 27.26 9.93 -7.60
N GLY A 718 26.89 8.73 -7.16
CA GLY A 718 27.79 7.57 -7.11
C GLY A 718 28.33 7.21 -8.49
N TYR A 719 27.46 7.08 -9.48
CA TYR A 719 27.84 6.78 -10.86
C TYR A 719 28.74 7.87 -11.47
N SER A 720 28.42 9.15 -11.24
CA SER A 720 29.22 10.26 -11.78
C SER A 720 30.63 10.29 -11.18
N ILE A 721 30.78 9.99 -9.88
CA ILE A 721 32.08 9.95 -9.22
C ILE A 721 32.96 8.85 -9.83
N PHE A 722 32.42 7.64 -10.01
CA PHE A 722 33.15 6.51 -10.57
C PHE A 722 33.39 6.58 -12.08
N THR A 723 32.61 7.33 -12.83
CA THR A 723 32.79 7.46 -14.29
C THR A 723 33.70 8.61 -14.67
N LEU A 724 33.76 9.67 -13.86
CA LEU A 724 34.52 10.89 -14.17
C LEU A 724 35.89 10.95 -13.48
N PHE A 725 36.05 10.31 -12.32
CA PHE A 725 37.25 10.47 -11.49
C PHE A 725 38.02 9.18 -11.22
N ILE A 726 37.46 8.01 -11.54
CA ILE A 726 38.10 6.69 -11.53
C ILE A 726 38.04 6.19 -12.97
#